data_AF-A0AAV1GPP7-F1
#
_entry.id   AF-A0AAV1GPP7-F1
#
_cell.length_a   1.000
_cell.length_b   1.000
_cell.length_c   1.000
_cell.angle_alpha   90.00
_cell.angle_beta   90.00
_cell.angle_gamma   90.00
#
_symmetry.space_group_name_H-M   'P 1'
#
loop_
_entity.id
_entity.type
_entity.pdbx_description
1 polymer ?
#
loop_
_entity_poly.entity_id
_entity_poly.type
_entity_poly.pdbx_seq_one_letter_code
_entity_poly.pdbx_strand_id
1 'polypeptide(L)'
;MAAGDEHAASEVLRGLTRQLNCLNEDNKATRKRALEVIKRETVDRGLSSSALQEVFSALLKPLLKCLSDPMERCRETAITTLSDFIRCVPEPEESLPYLMPCLAQRLGEKDILEPAEELRLSAVEMLTLTLEVCGKHLGPYLNDMINILQRTIIDPFPDVRRESCKCTVSLAKSLPEHFHLQAESLIKPLMQTIAHQHSRVRVSVIEATGAVIQHSTGKNVDDVLSHLAQRLFDDSPQVRKAVTVVVGDWLLHLRDRYSFFHKLIPLLLTNITDEIPEIRLLAADLWKQVGAQWEKENEEDLKDKMDFLLTPPPFYPSGVERPGLGCRELVVRNLGKLVPAIAHDVTDWLVPTRVRTSELLTVLLLHAEDHSTQHLQPLLATLYQACTDSERDVVTSCLASAKLLGTFVPPDIFLKLLLDHVTAPSSSSHPWAPLMVLAAVLGGCPRPLLKPHLEQIANTLAKPDVCQEFQQVVYLEQLLASVDALLRQSESDCGSVSLQLLQVLVTVQSLSTEPHLSEKAVQSVHLLCKVQGLDSMTELYRRHMGQLLDWLSASVDAWSSYSPQRLQLHVIVTQSGPVIGEFVSQLMPLLHSCLQPNRDTEMRMSVFTMLAKLLLDAANTLDSQGHFRDESERFLRDVLLPNLVWQAGRTSAAVRASALSCLLALLHGGAITPGQLLCMEEKLLPLVLSALDEDSQMSRLFACRSLSVIIKLIGTALHPEALNKIYPELLKRLDDSSEEVRGVSLQALGLWMSGLTKEYNPEFYSAHLQLLFQQLLLHLDDPDSSVQGDVLEVLKKCSSVHPALLKKEVEAVRDKQRSPAHCDQLLQHISSLQIDHPE
;
A
#
# COMPACT_ATOMS: atom_id res chain seq x y z
N MET A 1 -21.86 -26.94 -77.01
CA MET A 1 -21.98 -25.76 -76.13
C MET A 1 -21.07 -24.63 -76.60
N ALA A 2 -19.77 -24.86 -76.80
CA ALA A 2 -18.81 -23.85 -77.31
C ALA A 2 -19.28 -23.02 -78.54
N ALA A 3 -19.78 -23.65 -79.60
CA ALA A 3 -20.26 -22.91 -80.80
C ALA A 3 -21.50 -22.02 -80.54
N GLY A 4 -22.30 -22.33 -79.52
CA GLY A 4 -23.44 -21.50 -79.11
C GLY A 4 -23.02 -20.30 -78.26
N ASP A 5 -21.98 -20.47 -77.45
CA ASP A 5 -21.41 -19.41 -76.61
C ASP A 5 -20.63 -18.39 -77.45
N GLU A 6 -19.84 -18.84 -78.44
CA GLU A 6 -19.17 -17.96 -79.42
C GLU A 6 -20.18 -17.13 -80.23
N HIS A 7 -21.29 -17.75 -80.63
CA HIS A 7 -22.35 -17.05 -81.36
C HIS A 7 -23.03 -15.98 -80.48
N ALA A 8 -23.34 -16.32 -79.22
CA ALA A 8 -23.92 -15.39 -78.26
C ALA A 8 -22.99 -14.21 -77.95
N ALA A 9 -21.69 -14.47 -77.75
CA ALA A 9 -20.68 -13.44 -77.54
C ALA A 9 -20.56 -12.51 -78.77
N SER A 10 -20.49 -13.08 -79.98
CA SER A 10 -20.43 -12.32 -81.23
C SER A 10 -21.67 -11.45 -81.45
N GLU A 11 -22.87 -11.95 -81.12
CA GLU A 11 -24.11 -11.20 -81.22
C GLU A 11 -24.12 -9.99 -80.28
N VAL A 12 -23.69 -10.18 -79.03
CA VAL A 12 -23.56 -9.12 -78.02
C VAL A 12 -22.54 -8.07 -78.46
N LEU A 13 -21.34 -8.49 -78.90
CA LEU A 13 -20.29 -7.57 -79.36
C LEU A 13 -20.72 -6.77 -80.60
N ARG A 14 -21.43 -7.39 -81.54
CA ARG A 14 -22.03 -6.68 -82.68
C ARG A 14 -23.07 -5.65 -82.21
N GLY A 15 -23.90 -6.01 -81.22
CA GLY A 15 -24.86 -5.10 -80.59
C GLY A 15 -24.24 -3.92 -79.85
N LEU A 16 -23.01 -4.07 -79.35
CA LEU A 16 -22.26 -3.06 -78.59
C LEU A 16 -21.35 -2.16 -79.43
N THR A 17 -21.23 -2.39 -80.74
CA THR A 17 -20.30 -1.66 -81.61
C THR A 17 -20.52 -0.14 -81.57
N ARG A 18 -21.78 0.31 -81.54
CA ARG A 18 -22.11 1.75 -81.42
C ARG A 18 -21.65 2.31 -80.08
N GLN A 19 -21.88 1.59 -79.00
CA GLN A 19 -21.60 1.98 -77.63
C GLN A 19 -20.09 2.07 -77.41
N LEU A 20 -19.31 1.13 -77.96
CA LEU A 20 -17.85 1.18 -77.98
C LEU A 20 -17.31 2.43 -78.68
N ASN A 21 -17.91 2.84 -79.80
CA ASN A 21 -17.55 4.09 -80.46
C ASN A 21 -17.90 5.31 -79.59
N CYS A 22 -19.09 5.28 -78.96
CA CYS A 22 -19.53 6.33 -78.05
C CYS A 22 -18.60 6.54 -76.83
N LEU A 23 -17.82 5.53 -76.41
CA LEU A 23 -16.82 5.67 -75.33
C LEU A 23 -15.67 6.63 -75.70
N ASN A 24 -15.44 6.91 -76.98
CA ASN A 24 -14.39 7.82 -77.45
C ASN A 24 -14.90 9.23 -77.81
N GLU A 25 -16.19 9.50 -77.66
CA GLU A 25 -16.76 10.83 -77.96
C GLU A 25 -16.46 11.86 -76.85
N ASP A 26 -16.38 13.15 -77.21
CA ASP A 26 -16.11 14.24 -76.28
C ASP A 26 -17.22 14.42 -75.22
N ASN A 27 -18.46 14.05 -75.55
CA ASN A 27 -19.61 14.25 -74.68
C ASN A 27 -19.64 13.24 -73.51
N LYS A 28 -19.38 13.74 -72.30
CA LYS A 28 -19.41 12.97 -71.05
C LYS A 28 -20.72 12.21 -70.80
N ALA A 29 -21.87 12.79 -71.15
CA ALA A 29 -23.18 12.15 -70.96
C ALA A 29 -23.43 11.02 -71.97
N THR A 30 -22.80 11.07 -73.14
CA THR A 30 -22.85 10.00 -74.13
C THR A 30 -21.98 8.82 -73.69
N ARG A 31 -20.74 9.09 -73.24
CA ARG A 31 -19.85 8.06 -72.67
C ARG A 31 -20.48 7.34 -71.47
N LYS A 32 -21.08 8.09 -70.54
CA LYS A 32 -21.78 7.51 -69.38
C LYS A 32 -22.90 6.55 -69.80
N ARG A 33 -23.80 7.00 -70.69
CA ARG A 33 -24.90 6.17 -71.19
C ARG A 33 -24.40 4.94 -71.94
N ALA A 34 -23.30 5.06 -72.68
CA ALA A 34 -22.69 3.93 -73.34
C ALA A 34 -22.17 2.87 -72.35
N LEU A 35 -21.50 3.28 -71.26
CA LEU A 35 -21.06 2.36 -70.20
C LEU A 35 -22.23 1.68 -69.49
N GLU A 36 -23.30 2.41 -69.15
CA GLU A 36 -24.51 1.86 -68.54
C GLU A 36 -25.18 0.80 -69.44
N VAL A 37 -25.16 1.01 -70.77
CA VAL A 37 -25.68 0.04 -71.73
C VAL A 37 -24.74 -1.16 -71.89
N ILE A 38 -23.43 -0.94 -71.94
CA ILE A 38 -22.44 -2.03 -71.99
C ILE A 38 -22.63 -2.95 -70.78
N LYS A 39 -22.73 -2.39 -69.57
CA LYS A 39 -22.95 -3.18 -68.36
C LYS A 39 -24.25 -4.02 -68.46
N ARG A 40 -25.35 -3.37 -68.85
CA ARG A 40 -26.67 -4.01 -68.96
C ARG A 40 -26.72 -5.16 -69.96
N GLU A 41 -26.08 -4.99 -71.11
CA GLU A 41 -26.10 -5.96 -72.20
C GLU A 41 -25.05 -7.07 -72.04
N THR A 42 -24.21 -7.01 -71.01
CA THR A 42 -23.17 -8.00 -70.76
C THR A 42 -23.41 -8.74 -69.45
N VAL A 43 -22.85 -8.27 -68.34
CA VAL A 43 -22.89 -8.98 -67.06
C VAL A 43 -24.30 -9.05 -66.49
N ASP A 44 -25.13 -8.02 -66.69
CA ASP A 44 -26.52 -8.01 -66.20
C ASP A 44 -27.48 -8.82 -67.10
N ARG A 45 -27.06 -9.18 -68.32
CA ARG A 45 -27.89 -9.90 -69.30
C ARG A 45 -28.03 -11.40 -69.00
N GLY A 46 -27.23 -11.92 -68.06
CA GLY A 46 -27.27 -13.34 -67.66
C GLY A 46 -26.69 -14.29 -68.72
N LEU A 47 -25.61 -13.88 -69.38
CA LEU A 47 -24.89 -14.70 -70.35
C LEU A 47 -24.18 -15.89 -69.66
N SER A 48 -23.85 -16.94 -70.42
CA SER A 48 -22.99 -18.03 -69.93
C SER A 48 -21.60 -17.51 -69.61
N SER A 49 -20.91 -18.10 -68.63
CA SER A 49 -19.57 -17.66 -68.21
C SER A 49 -18.54 -17.75 -69.35
N SER A 50 -18.64 -18.75 -70.22
CA SER A 50 -17.83 -18.89 -71.45
C SER A 50 -18.08 -17.76 -72.45
N ALA A 51 -19.35 -17.40 -72.70
CA ALA A 51 -19.67 -16.26 -73.56
C ALA A 51 -19.19 -14.93 -72.94
N LEU A 52 -19.24 -14.79 -71.60
CA LEU A 52 -18.70 -13.63 -70.89
C LEU A 52 -17.17 -13.51 -71.01
N GLN A 53 -16.42 -14.61 -71.09
CA GLN A 53 -14.96 -14.58 -71.32
C GLN A 53 -14.65 -13.87 -72.65
N GLU A 54 -15.27 -14.33 -73.74
CA GLU A 54 -15.06 -13.75 -75.08
C GLU A 54 -15.46 -12.28 -75.15
N VAL A 55 -16.59 -11.94 -74.51
CA VAL A 55 -17.05 -10.55 -74.40
C VAL A 55 -16.06 -9.70 -73.59
N PHE A 56 -15.57 -10.22 -72.46
CA PHE A 56 -14.63 -9.50 -71.60
C PHE A 56 -13.29 -9.24 -72.31
N SER A 57 -12.75 -10.24 -73.02
CA SER A 57 -11.51 -10.12 -73.79
C SER A 57 -11.57 -8.99 -74.83
N ALA A 58 -12.72 -8.80 -75.47
CA ALA A 58 -12.94 -7.69 -76.41
C ALA A 58 -13.17 -6.34 -75.72
N LEU A 59 -13.82 -6.32 -74.55
CA LEU A 59 -14.19 -5.09 -73.82
C LEU A 59 -13.12 -4.59 -72.85
N LEU A 60 -12.14 -5.41 -72.48
CA LEU A 60 -11.15 -5.11 -71.45
C LEU A 60 -10.41 -3.79 -71.71
N LYS A 61 -9.77 -3.63 -72.88
CA LYS A 61 -9.01 -2.42 -73.20
C LYS A 61 -9.89 -1.16 -73.26
N PRO A 62 -11.07 -1.18 -73.92
CA PRO A 62 -12.03 -0.07 -73.85
C PRO A 62 -12.40 0.33 -72.41
N LEU A 63 -12.72 -0.64 -71.55
CA LEU A 63 -13.12 -0.39 -70.17
C LEU A 63 -11.96 0.15 -69.31
N LEU A 64 -10.75 -0.39 -69.48
CA LEU A 64 -9.55 0.11 -68.81
C LEU A 64 -9.26 1.58 -69.18
N LYS A 65 -9.46 1.97 -70.44
CA LYS A 65 -9.31 3.37 -70.87
C LYS A 65 -10.31 4.28 -70.14
N CYS A 66 -11.53 3.81 -69.87
CA CYS A 66 -12.54 4.56 -69.13
C CYS A 66 -12.19 4.76 -67.65
N LEU A 67 -11.23 4.03 -67.09
CA LEU A 67 -10.71 4.31 -65.75
C LEU A 67 -10.04 5.69 -65.69
N SER A 68 -9.58 6.25 -66.80
CA SER A 68 -8.99 7.59 -66.88
C SER A 68 -9.95 8.65 -67.44
N ASP A 69 -11.25 8.37 -67.48
CA ASP A 69 -12.25 9.34 -67.95
C ASP A 69 -12.30 10.58 -67.03
N PRO A 70 -12.42 11.81 -67.56
CA PRO A 70 -12.58 13.00 -66.73
C PRO A 70 -13.86 12.97 -65.87
N MET A 71 -14.90 12.25 -66.29
CA MET A 71 -16.15 12.10 -65.53
C MET A 71 -16.07 10.94 -64.53
N GLU A 72 -16.20 11.27 -63.24
CA GLU A 72 -16.18 10.32 -62.12
C GLU A 72 -17.17 9.16 -62.30
N ARG A 73 -18.43 9.44 -62.68
CA ARG A 73 -19.45 8.40 -62.93
C ARG A 73 -19.06 7.41 -64.04
N CYS A 74 -18.29 7.83 -65.04
CA CYS A 74 -17.77 6.92 -66.06
C CYS A 74 -16.72 5.98 -65.46
N ARG A 75 -15.80 6.52 -64.65
CA ARG A 75 -14.77 5.74 -63.94
C ARG A 75 -15.42 4.73 -62.98
N GLU A 76 -16.40 5.17 -62.18
CA GLU A 76 -17.20 4.33 -61.28
C GLU A 76 -17.84 3.15 -62.01
N THR A 77 -18.54 3.44 -63.10
CA THR A 77 -19.23 2.41 -63.90
C THR A 77 -18.23 1.45 -64.53
N ALA A 78 -17.07 1.94 -64.98
CA ALA A 78 -16.00 1.11 -65.54
C ALA A 78 -15.40 0.17 -64.49
N ILE A 79 -15.04 0.66 -63.30
CA ILE A 79 -14.52 -0.17 -62.19
C ILE A 79 -15.54 -1.25 -61.82
N THR A 80 -16.81 -0.87 -61.67
CA THR A 80 -17.88 -1.80 -61.32
C THR A 80 -18.03 -2.88 -62.40
N THR A 81 -18.07 -2.48 -63.66
CA THR A 81 -18.22 -3.41 -64.79
C THR A 81 -17.02 -4.37 -64.90
N LEU A 82 -15.79 -3.87 -64.74
CA LEU A 82 -14.58 -4.70 -64.71
C LEU A 82 -14.61 -5.70 -63.55
N SER A 83 -15.01 -5.25 -62.35
CA SER A 83 -15.14 -6.12 -61.17
C SER A 83 -16.18 -7.22 -61.39
N ASP A 84 -17.31 -6.88 -62.00
CA ASP A 84 -18.39 -7.82 -62.30
C ASP A 84 -17.96 -8.85 -63.37
N PHE A 85 -17.16 -8.46 -64.36
CA PHE A 85 -16.54 -9.40 -65.30
C PHE A 85 -15.56 -10.34 -64.58
N ILE A 86 -14.60 -9.80 -63.82
CA ILE A 86 -13.59 -10.58 -63.09
C ILE A 86 -14.23 -11.64 -62.18
N ARG A 87 -15.40 -11.34 -61.60
CA ARG A 87 -16.15 -12.28 -60.74
C ARG A 87 -16.81 -13.43 -61.52
N CYS A 88 -17.22 -13.19 -62.75
CA CYS A 88 -18.15 -14.07 -63.49
C CYS A 88 -17.46 -14.91 -64.57
N VAL A 89 -16.29 -14.50 -65.04
CA VAL A 89 -15.57 -15.18 -66.12
C VAL A 89 -14.77 -16.39 -65.62
N PRO A 90 -14.60 -17.46 -66.44
CA PRO A 90 -13.89 -18.66 -66.04
C PRO A 90 -12.36 -18.50 -65.97
N GLU A 91 -11.77 -17.61 -66.79
CA GLU A 91 -10.33 -17.38 -66.87
C GLU A 91 -10.01 -15.88 -66.66
N PRO A 92 -10.25 -15.34 -65.45
CA PRO A 92 -10.00 -13.93 -65.13
C PRO A 92 -8.52 -13.54 -65.25
N GLU A 93 -7.61 -14.50 -65.17
CA GLU A 93 -6.16 -14.29 -65.29
C GLU A 93 -5.73 -13.75 -66.67
N GLU A 94 -6.52 -13.97 -67.73
CA GLU A 94 -6.24 -13.42 -69.06
C GLU A 94 -6.26 -11.88 -69.09
N SER A 95 -6.92 -11.25 -68.11
CA SER A 95 -7.00 -9.80 -68.00
C SER A 95 -5.75 -9.15 -67.39
N LEU A 96 -4.95 -9.91 -66.64
CA LEU A 96 -3.83 -9.40 -65.84
C LEU A 96 -2.78 -8.59 -66.63
N PRO A 97 -2.37 -9.00 -67.85
CA PRO A 97 -1.36 -8.27 -68.62
C PRO A 97 -1.75 -6.82 -68.95
N TYR A 98 -3.05 -6.51 -68.98
CA TYR A 98 -3.56 -5.17 -69.25
C TYR A 98 -4.09 -4.49 -67.99
N LEU A 99 -4.75 -5.24 -67.10
CA LEU A 99 -5.32 -4.72 -65.87
C LEU A 99 -4.24 -4.23 -64.90
N MET A 100 -3.22 -5.05 -64.63
CA MET A 100 -2.23 -4.76 -63.59
C MET A 100 -1.39 -3.51 -63.90
N PRO A 101 -0.83 -3.31 -65.11
CA PRO A 101 -0.14 -2.07 -65.43
C PRO A 101 -1.04 -0.84 -65.37
N CYS A 102 -2.33 -0.97 -65.73
CA CYS A 102 -3.29 0.13 -65.68
C CYS A 102 -3.58 0.56 -64.24
N LEU A 103 -3.78 -0.40 -63.33
CA LEU A 103 -3.95 -0.12 -61.90
C LEU A 103 -2.67 0.42 -61.26
N ALA A 104 -1.51 -0.12 -61.64
CA ALA A 104 -0.22 0.34 -61.13
C ALA A 104 0.07 1.80 -61.54
N GLN A 105 -0.21 2.16 -62.79
CA GLN A 105 -0.11 3.53 -63.25
C GLN A 105 -1.06 4.46 -62.47
N ARG A 106 -2.29 4.00 -62.20
CA ARG A 106 -3.31 4.84 -61.58
C ARG A 106 -3.14 5.01 -60.07
N LEU A 107 -2.68 3.98 -59.36
CA LEU A 107 -2.62 3.93 -57.89
C LEU A 107 -1.21 3.74 -57.32
N GLY A 108 -0.26 3.18 -58.07
CA GLY A 108 1.07 2.79 -57.60
C GLY A 108 2.20 3.77 -57.92
N GLU A 109 1.95 4.80 -58.74
CA GLU A 109 2.92 5.87 -59.00
C GLU A 109 3.16 6.75 -57.75
N LYS A 110 4.10 7.70 -57.85
CA LYS A 110 4.46 8.57 -56.72
C LYS A 110 3.25 9.35 -56.19
N ASP A 111 2.42 9.85 -57.10
CA ASP A 111 1.19 10.57 -56.82
C ASP A 111 0.01 9.73 -57.33
N ILE A 112 -0.99 9.48 -56.49
CA ILE A 112 -2.18 8.71 -56.88
C ILE A 112 -3.01 9.55 -57.87
N LEU A 113 -3.24 9.01 -59.07
CA LEU A 113 -3.92 9.71 -60.15
C LEU A 113 -5.45 9.72 -60.03
N GLU A 114 -6.04 8.80 -59.26
CA GLU A 114 -7.49 8.83 -58.97
C GLU A 114 -7.79 9.80 -57.82
N PRO A 115 -8.46 10.95 -58.08
CA PRO A 115 -8.76 11.93 -57.04
C PRO A 115 -9.91 11.51 -56.11
N ALA A 116 -10.85 10.69 -56.58
CA ALA A 116 -12.05 10.35 -55.81
C ALA A 116 -11.75 9.21 -54.82
N GLU A 117 -11.95 9.44 -53.53
CA GLU A 117 -11.66 8.46 -52.48
C GLU A 117 -12.51 7.19 -52.57
N GLU A 118 -13.79 7.31 -52.92
CA GLU A 118 -14.68 6.16 -53.14
C GLU A 118 -14.25 5.31 -54.35
N LEU A 119 -13.66 5.94 -55.39
CA LEU A 119 -13.15 5.22 -56.56
C LEU A 119 -11.79 4.59 -56.29
N ARG A 120 -10.94 5.21 -55.46
CA ARG A 120 -9.73 4.56 -54.96
C ARG A 120 -10.11 3.31 -54.17
N LEU A 121 -11.11 3.39 -53.29
CA LEU A 121 -11.61 2.23 -52.56
C LEU A 121 -12.10 1.15 -53.53
N SER A 122 -13.00 1.50 -54.45
CA SER A 122 -13.56 0.56 -55.43
C SER A 122 -12.48 -0.11 -56.28
N ALA A 123 -11.42 0.61 -56.64
CA ALA A 123 -10.30 0.06 -57.40
C ALA A 123 -9.42 -0.88 -56.57
N VAL A 124 -9.23 -0.60 -55.27
CA VAL A 124 -8.52 -1.51 -54.36
C VAL A 124 -9.39 -2.74 -54.03
N GLU A 125 -10.71 -2.61 -53.90
CA GLU A 125 -11.63 -3.75 -53.77
C GLU A 125 -11.59 -4.64 -55.01
N MET A 126 -11.54 -4.05 -56.21
CA MET A 126 -11.33 -4.78 -57.46
C MET A 126 -9.97 -5.48 -57.48
N LEU A 127 -8.91 -4.84 -56.95
CA LEU A 127 -7.59 -5.44 -56.81
C LEU A 127 -7.62 -6.66 -55.87
N THR A 128 -8.28 -6.55 -54.72
CA THR A 128 -8.48 -7.66 -53.78
C THR A 128 -9.26 -8.79 -54.43
N LEU A 129 -10.36 -8.49 -55.13
CA LEU A 129 -11.15 -9.49 -55.85
C LEU A 129 -10.30 -10.21 -56.90
N THR A 130 -9.54 -9.46 -57.70
CA THR A 130 -8.63 -10.01 -58.72
C THR A 130 -7.64 -10.98 -58.09
N LEU A 131 -7.13 -10.65 -56.90
CA LEU A 131 -6.23 -11.52 -56.16
C LEU A 131 -6.89 -12.77 -55.62
N GLU A 132 -8.11 -12.66 -55.09
CA GLU A 132 -8.88 -13.80 -54.59
C GLU A 132 -9.24 -14.81 -55.71
N VAL A 133 -9.52 -14.32 -56.93
CA VAL A 133 -9.89 -15.20 -58.06
C VAL A 133 -8.70 -15.68 -58.89
N CYS A 134 -7.66 -14.86 -59.09
CA CYS A 134 -6.50 -15.23 -59.91
C CYS A 134 -5.38 -15.90 -59.11
N GLY A 135 -5.32 -15.71 -57.78
CA GLY A 135 -4.36 -16.34 -56.89
C GLY A 135 -2.90 -16.28 -57.38
N LYS A 136 -2.29 -17.46 -57.63
CA LYS A 136 -0.88 -17.59 -58.02
C LYS A 136 -0.53 -16.94 -59.36
N HIS A 137 -1.50 -16.72 -60.24
CA HIS A 137 -1.29 -16.09 -61.54
C HIS A 137 -0.84 -14.62 -61.44
N LEU A 138 -0.99 -14.00 -60.27
CA LEU A 138 -0.49 -12.65 -60.00
C LEU A 138 1.01 -12.58 -59.68
N GLY A 139 1.71 -13.72 -59.58
CA GLY A 139 3.16 -13.77 -59.33
C GLY A 139 4.00 -12.79 -60.18
N PRO A 140 3.81 -12.73 -61.52
CA PRO A 140 4.55 -11.82 -62.39
C PRO A 140 4.30 -10.32 -62.11
N TYR A 141 3.19 -9.99 -61.46
CA TYR A 141 2.74 -8.63 -61.17
C TYR A 141 2.96 -8.23 -59.70
N LEU A 142 3.76 -9.00 -58.94
CA LEU A 142 4.02 -8.72 -57.53
C LEU A 142 4.53 -7.29 -57.31
N ASN A 143 5.44 -6.79 -58.15
CA ASN A 143 5.97 -5.43 -58.01
C ASN A 143 4.87 -4.37 -58.19
N ASP A 144 3.96 -4.57 -59.14
CA ASP A 144 2.83 -3.66 -59.39
C ASP A 144 1.89 -3.65 -58.18
N MET A 145 1.54 -4.82 -57.65
CA MET A 145 0.74 -4.97 -56.44
C MET A 145 1.37 -4.24 -55.24
N ILE A 146 2.67 -4.46 -55.02
CA ILE A 146 3.40 -3.86 -53.90
C ILE A 146 3.45 -2.33 -54.05
N ASN A 147 3.73 -1.81 -55.25
CA ASN A 147 3.74 -0.37 -55.50
C ASN A 147 2.38 0.27 -55.22
N ILE A 148 1.28 -0.37 -55.64
CA ILE A 148 -0.07 0.09 -55.31
C ILE A 148 -0.28 0.12 -53.79
N LEU A 149 0.01 -0.99 -53.11
CA LEU A 149 -0.21 -1.13 -51.66
C LEU A 149 0.64 -0.16 -50.84
N GLN A 150 1.88 0.12 -51.25
CA GLN A 150 2.72 1.13 -50.59
C GLN A 150 2.08 2.51 -50.55
N ARG A 151 1.29 2.86 -51.56
CA ARG A 151 0.58 4.15 -51.64
C ARG A 151 -0.76 4.11 -50.93
N THR A 152 -1.52 3.03 -51.09
CA THR A 152 -2.90 2.94 -50.61
C THR A 152 -3.00 2.57 -49.12
N ILE A 153 -1.98 1.95 -48.52
CA ILE A 153 -1.92 1.70 -47.06
C ILE A 153 -1.91 3.02 -46.26
N ILE A 154 -1.28 4.06 -46.80
CA ILE A 154 -1.18 5.38 -46.17
C ILE A 154 -2.19 6.40 -46.73
N ASP A 155 -3.18 5.93 -47.50
CA ASP A 155 -4.18 6.78 -48.14
C ASP A 155 -4.90 7.68 -47.13
N PRO A 156 -5.24 8.94 -47.44
CA PRO A 156 -6.02 9.77 -46.52
C PRO A 156 -7.39 9.18 -46.15
N PHE A 157 -8.00 8.35 -47.01
CA PHE A 157 -9.31 7.77 -46.78
C PHE A 157 -9.22 6.45 -45.97
N PRO A 158 -9.84 6.36 -44.78
CA PRO A 158 -9.69 5.21 -43.88
C PRO A 158 -10.09 3.86 -44.47
N ASP A 159 -11.13 3.82 -45.31
CA ASP A 159 -11.61 2.55 -45.88
C ASP A 159 -10.65 2.01 -46.96
N VAL A 160 -9.97 2.89 -47.71
CA VAL A 160 -8.87 2.48 -48.62
C VAL A 160 -7.75 1.83 -47.84
N ARG A 161 -7.36 2.39 -46.68
CA ARG A 161 -6.33 1.78 -45.82
C ARG A 161 -6.72 0.38 -45.39
N ARG A 162 -7.97 0.19 -44.96
CA ARG A 162 -8.50 -1.10 -44.50
C ARG A 162 -8.51 -2.14 -45.60
N GLU A 163 -9.04 -1.79 -46.78
CA GLU A 163 -9.06 -2.72 -47.91
C GLU A 163 -7.64 -3.01 -48.41
N SER A 164 -6.73 -2.03 -48.38
CA SER A 164 -5.31 -2.24 -48.72
C SER A 164 -4.62 -3.19 -47.75
N CYS A 165 -4.91 -3.09 -46.45
CA CYS A 165 -4.40 -4.02 -45.44
C CYS A 165 -4.96 -5.44 -45.68
N LYS A 166 -6.26 -5.58 -45.96
CA LYS A 166 -6.87 -6.86 -46.32
C LYS A 166 -6.23 -7.47 -47.57
N CYS A 167 -6.07 -6.67 -48.63
CA CYS A 167 -5.40 -7.07 -49.87
C CYS A 167 -3.95 -7.52 -49.60
N THR A 168 -3.22 -6.80 -48.74
CA THR A 168 -1.86 -7.18 -48.30
C THR A 168 -1.83 -8.56 -47.62
N VAL A 169 -2.77 -8.82 -46.70
CA VAL A 169 -2.89 -10.14 -46.04
C VAL A 169 -3.16 -11.23 -47.07
N SER A 170 -4.11 -11.02 -47.98
CA SER A 170 -4.43 -11.97 -49.05
C SER A 170 -3.25 -12.21 -49.97
N LEU A 171 -2.43 -11.17 -50.25
CA LEU A 171 -1.31 -11.25 -51.17
C LEU A 171 -0.19 -12.10 -50.59
N ALA A 172 0.15 -11.84 -49.32
CA ALA A 172 1.14 -12.60 -48.58
C ALA A 172 0.79 -14.11 -48.53
N LYS A 173 -0.49 -14.43 -48.31
CA LYS A 173 -0.99 -15.81 -48.25
C LYS A 173 -1.07 -16.49 -49.63
N SER A 174 -1.39 -15.75 -50.68
CA SER A 174 -1.57 -16.29 -52.03
C SER A 174 -0.24 -16.52 -52.77
N LEU A 175 0.80 -15.73 -52.47
CA LEU A 175 2.11 -15.77 -53.13
C LEU A 175 3.29 -16.01 -52.16
N PRO A 176 3.26 -17.02 -51.28
CA PRO A 176 4.26 -17.19 -50.22
C PRO A 176 5.69 -17.39 -50.76
N GLU A 177 5.84 -17.99 -51.94
CA GLU A 177 7.14 -18.27 -52.55
C GLU A 177 7.86 -17.00 -53.05
N HIS A 178 7.14 -15.94 -53.39
CA HIS A 178 7.72 -14.74 -54.00
C HIS A 178 7.57 -13.49 -53.13
N PHE A 179 6.56 -13.45 -52.25
CA PHE A 179 6.23 -12.28 -51.43
C PHE A 179 7.42 -11.79 -50.59
N HIS A 180 8.22 -12.71 -50.06
CA HIS A 180 9.40 -12.39 -49.25
C HIS A 180 10.44 -11.51 -49.96
N LEU A 181 10.45 -11.45 -51.29
CA LEU A 181 11.36 -10.62 -52.09
C LEU A 181 11.04 -9.12 -51.99
N GLN A 182 9.79 -8.78 -51.67
CA GLN A 182 9.30 -7.39 -51.63
C GLN A 182 8.60 -7.01 -50.30
N ALA A 183 8.36 -7.97 -49.41
CA ALA A 183 7.61 -7.78 -48.15
C ALA A 183 8.11 -6.61 -47.29
N GLU A 184 9.43 -6.44 -47.18
CA GLU A 184 10.07 -5.40 -46.35
C GLU A 184 9.62 -3.98 -46.75
N SER A 185 9.35 -3.78 -48.03
CA SER A 185 8.94 -2.49 -48.59
C SER A 185 7.58 -1.99 -48.06
N LEU A 186 6.76 -2.88 -47.49
CA LEU A 186 5.45 -2.57 -46.90
C LEU A 186 5.53 -2.21 -45.41
N ILE A 187 6.64 -2.51 -44.73
CA ILE A 187 6.79 -2.29 -43.28
C ILE A 187 6.62 -0.81 -42.94
N LYS A 188 7.33 0.08 -43.65
CA LYS A 188 7.27 1.52 -43.39
C LYS A 188 5.85 2.09 -43.57
N PRO A 189 5.13 1.85 -44.69
CA PRO A 189 3.72 2.25 -44.82
C PRO A 189 2.82 1.72 -43.69
N LEU A 190 3.00 0.47 -43.27
CA LEU A 190 2.21 -0.11 -42.18
C LEU A 190 2.49 0.58 -40.84
N MET A 191 3.76 0.83 -40.51
CA MET A 191 4.13 1.52 -39.26
C MET A 191 3.65 2.98 -39.23
N GLN A 192 3.54 3.64 -40.39
CA GLN A 192 2.91 4.96 -40.49
C GLN A 192 1.41 4.94 -40.21
N THR A 193 0.78 3.77 -40.34
CA THR A 193 -0.69 3.59 -40.28
C THR A 193 -1.15 2.97 -38.96
N ILE A 194 -0.26 2.30 -38.21
CA ILE A 194 -0.59 1.53 -37.00
C ILE A 194 -1.13 2.39 -35.84
N ALA A 195 -0.87 3.70 -35.85
CA ALA A 195 -1.36 4.67 -34.88
C ALA A 195 -2.54 5.52 -35.38
N HIS A 196 -3.25 5.07 -36.42
CA HIS A 196 -4.39 5.80 -36.98
C HIS A 196 -5.52 6.02 -35.96
N GLN A 197 -6.23 7.14 -36.06
CA GLN A 197 -7.32 7.51 -35.13
C GLN A 197 -8.45 6.47 -35.04
N HIS A 198 -8.82 5.81 -36.14
CA HIS A 198 -9.87 4.80 -36.16
C HIS A 198 -9.35 3.41 -35.79
N SER A 199 -9.92 2.80 -34.75
CA SER A 199 -9.53 1.46 -34.26
C SER A 199 -9.63 0.37 -35.34
N ARG A 200 -10.67 0.40 -36.20
CA ARG A 200 -10.82 -0.57 -37.31
C ARG A 200 -9.65 -0.54 -38.30
N VAL A 201 -9.05 0.63 -38.52
CA VAL A 201 -7.83 0.75 -39.35
C VAL A 201 -6.65 0.14 -38.60
N ARG A 202 -6.48 0.46 -37.31
CA ARG A 202 -5.39 -0.10 -36.49
C ARG A 202 -5.44 -1.63 -36.46
N VAL A 203 -6.61 -2.23 -36.27
CA VAL A 203 -6.83 -3.68 -36.37
C VAL A 203 -6.35 -4.23 -37.71
N SER A 204 -6.81 -3.63 -38.82
CA SER A 204 -6.46 -4.09 -40.17
C SER A 204 -4.94 -4.00 -40.42
N VAL A 205 -4.30 -2.93 -39.94
CA VAL A 205 -2.85 -2.73 -40.07
C VAL A 205 -2.07 -3.73 -39.23
N ILE A 206 -2.53 -4.07 -38.03
CA ILE A 206 -1.89 -5.09 -37.17
C ILE A 206 -1.96 -6.45 -37.84
N GLU A 207 -3.13 -6.84 -38.36
CA GLU A 207 -3.31 -8.09 -39.11
C GLU A 207 -2.42 -8.15 -40.37
N ALA A 208 -2.36 -7.06 -41.13
CA ALA A 208 -1.46 -6.94 -42.28
C ALA A 208 0.02 -7.00 -41.89
N THR A 209 0.42 -6.33 -40.82
CA THR A 209 1.79 -6.43 -40.27
C THR A 209 2.11 -7.88 -39.88
N GLY A 210 1.17 -8.57 -39.24
CA GLY A 210 1.24 -9.98 -38.90
C GLY A 210 1.58 -10.85 -40.11
N ALA A 211 0.76 -10.75 -41.16
CA ALA A 211 0.93 -11.51 -42.39
C ALA A 211 2.24 -11.15 -43.13
N VAL A 212 2.60 -9.87 -43.18
CA VAL A 212 3.82 -9.41 -43.86
C VAL A 212 5.05 -10.01 -43.22
N ILE A 213 5.17 -9.95 -41.88
CA ILE A 213 6.31 -10.53 -41.17
C ILE A 213 6.32 -12.05 -41.32
N GLN A 214 5.16 -12.71 -41.14
CA GLN A 214 5.00 -14.16 -41.22
C GLN A 214 5.47 -14.75 -42.56
N HIS A 215 5.25 -14.03 -43.66
CA HIS A 215 5.64 -14.43 -45.02
C HIS A 215 6.88 -13.70 -45.56
N SER A 216 7.59 -12.94 -44.72
CA SER A 216 8.88 -12.32 -45.05
C SER A 216 10.07 -13.22 -44.70
N THR A 217 11.28 -12.69 -44.79
CA THR A 217 12.49 -13.37 -44.28
C THR A 217 12.57 -13.38 -42.74
N GLY A 218 11.64 -12.74 -42.03
CA GLY A 218 11.59 -12.67 -40.56
C GLY A 218 12.57 -11.68 -39.93
N LYS A 219 13.40 -10.99 -40.71
CA LYS A 219 14.43 -10.07 -40.21
C LYS A 219 13.86 -8.77 -39.62
N ASN A 220 12.70 -8.34 -40.10
CA ASN A 220 12.08 -7.07 -39.71
C ASN A 220 11.14 -7.19 -38.50
N VAL A 221 11.18 -8.29 -37.73
CA VAL A 221 10.41 -8.42 -36.48
C VAL A 221 10.73 -7.25 -35.54
N ASP A 222 12.02 -6.92 -35.40
CA ASP A 222 12.47 -5.83 -34.53
C ASP A 222 11.96 -4.45 -34.94
N ASP A 223 11.69 -4.24 -36.22
CA ASP A 223 11.18 -2.96 -36.74
C ASP A 223 9.71 -2.71 -36.35
N VAL A 224 8.97 -3.76 -35.96
CA VAL A 224 7.52 -3.69 -35.67
C VAL A 224 7.17 -3.94 -34.21
N LEU A 225 8.07 -4.56 -33.43
CA LEU A 225 7.78 -4.97 -32.04
C LEU A 225 7.39 -3.81 -31.13
N SER A 226 8.12 -2.69 -31.19
CA SER A 226 7.83 -1.52 -30.35
C SER A 226 6.45 -0.93 -30.63
N HIS A 227 6.04 -0.94 -31.90
CA HIS A 227 4.71 -0.48 -32.31
C HIS A 227 3.61 -1.44 -31.83
N LEU A 228 3.82 -2.75 -31.88
CA LEU A 228 2.87 -3.72 -31.33
C LEU A 228 2.77 -3.65 -29.81
N ALA A 229 3.90 -3.47 -29.12
CA ALA A 229 3.93 -3.25 -27.66
C ALA A 229 3.07 -2.04 -27.26
N GLN A 230 3.20 -0.92 -27.97
CA GLN A 230 2.35 0.27 -27.77
C GLN A 230 0.86 0.02 -28.04
N ARG A 231 0.49 -1.03 -28.78
CA ARG A 231 -0.90 -1.41 -29.05
C ARG A 231 -1.48 -2.38 -28.02
N LEU A 232 -0.67 -2.91 -27.10
CA LEU A 232 -1.16 -3.60 -25.89
C LEU A 232 -1.88 -2.65 -24.93
N PHE A 233 -1.64 -1.35 -25.03
CA PHE A 233 -2.26 -0.31 -24.22
C PHE A 233 -3.34 0.48 -24.98
N ASP A 234 -3.81 -0.03 -26.12
CA ASP A 234 -4.84 0.66 -26.91
C ASP A 234 -6.20 0.64 -26.19
N ASP A 235 -6.89 1.77 -26.19
CA ASP A 235 -8.24 1.89 -25.59
C ASP A 235 -9.25 0.93 -26.20
N SER A 236 -9.06 0.53 -27.47
CA SER A 236 -9.96 -0.38 -28.15
C SER A 236 -9.57 -1.85 -27.86
N PRO A 237 -10.47 -2.64 -27.23
CA PRO A 237 -10.22 -4.07 -27.00
C PRO A 237 -9.93 -4.85 -28.27
N GLN A 238 -10.56 -4.47 -29.40
CA GLN A 238 -10.35 -5.15 -30.67
C GLN A 238 -8.92 -4.97 -31.20
N VAL A 239 -8.27 -3.84 -30.90
CA VAL A 239 -6.87 -3.61 -31.27
C VAL A 239 -5.95 -4.50 -30.44
N ARG A 240 -6.14 -4.55 -29.11
CA ARG A 240 -5.38 -5.44 -28.22
C ARG A 240 -5.57 -6.93 -28.57
N LYS A 241 -6.80 -7.30 -28.92
CA LYS A 241 -7.13 -8.64 -29.44
C LYS A 241 -6.37 -8.96 -30.73
N ALA A 242 -6.31 -8.02 -31.68
CA ALA A 242 -5.54 -8.21 -32.92
C ALA A 242 -4.05 -8.43 -32.66
N VAL A 243 -3.44 -7.66 -31.74
CA VAL A 243 -2.04 -7.89 -31.32
C VAL A 243 -1.87 -9.29 -30.72
N THR A 244 -2.79 -9.71 -29.84
CA THR A 244 -2.78 -11.05 -29.21
C THR A 244 -2.76 -12.15 -30.26
N VAL A 245 -3.64 -12.07 -31.26
CA VAL A 245 -3.74 -13.05 -32.34
C VAL A 245 -2.45 -13.08 -33.17
N VAL A 246 -1.95 -11.92 -33.59
CA VAL A 246 -0.74 -11.85 -34.43
C VAL A 246 0.49 -12.38 -33.69
N VAL A 247 0.70 -11.99 -32.44
CA VAL A 247 1.85 -12.46 -31.64
C VAL A 247 1.74 -13.95 -31.35
N GLY A 248 0.53 -14.45 -31.03
CA GLY A 248 0.29 -15.88 -30.84
C GLY A 248 0.58 -16.69 -32.11
N ASP A 249 0.14 -16.19 -33.28
CA ASP A 249 0.41 -16.82 -34.57
C ASP A 249 1.93 -16.86 -34.87
N TRP A 250 2.66 -15.78 -34.58
CA TRP A 250 4.11 -15.78 -34.73
C TRP A 250 4.80 -16.76 -33.77
N LEU A 251 4.32 -16.89 -32.52
CA LEU A 251 4.84 -17.86 -31.56
C LEU A 251 4.57 -19.32 -31.95
N LEU A 252 3.57 -19.59 -32.80
CA LEU A 252 3.26 -20.93 -33.30
C LEU A 252 3.96 -21.22 -34.64
N HIS A 253 3.92 -20.25 -35.56
CA HIS A 253 4.13 -20.52 -36.98
C HIS A 253 5.27 -19.72 -37.62
N LEU A 254 5.86 -18.71 -36.97
CA LEU A 254 6.95 -17.96 -37.58
C LEU A 254 8.17 -18.87 -37.77
N ARG A 255 8.79 -18.80 -38.97
CA ARG A 255 9.85 -19.73 -39.40
C ARG A 255 11.04 -19.79 -38.44
N ASP A 256 11.48 -18.64 -37.94
CA ASP A 256 12.59 -18.51 -36.97
C ASP A 256 12.09 -18.04 -35.59
N ARG A 257 10.92 -18.53 -35.15
CA ARG A 257 10.29 -18.08 -33.89
C ARG A 257 11.20 -18.25 -32.66
N TYR A 258 12.09 -19.24 -32.64
CA TYR A 258 12.97 -19.54 -31.50
C TYR A 258 13.89 -18.36 -31.18
N SER A 259 14.41 -17.68 -32.21
CA SER A 259 15.24 -16.48 -32.06
C SER A 259 14.50 -15.32 -31.39
N PHE A 260 13.17 -15.28 -31.51
CA PHE A 260 12.33 -14.17 -31.06
C PHE A 260 11.48 -14.48 -29.83
N PHE A 261 11.53 -15.69 -29.25
CA PHE A 261 10.73 -16.05 -28.07
C PHE A 261 10.84 -15.03 -26.93
N HIS A 262 12.06 -14.65 -26.53
CA HIS A 262 12.26 -13.62 -25.49
C HIS A 262 11.63 -12.25 -25.78
N LYS A 263 11.29 -11.94 -27.04
CA LYS A 263 10.63 -10.69 -27.43
C LYS A 263 9.12 -10.84 -27.59
N LEU A 264 8.66 -12.02 -28.04
CA LEU A 264 7.24 -12.30 -28.31
C LEU A 264 6.47 -12.78 -27.08
N ILE A 265 7.10 -13.59 -26.21
CA ILE A 265 6.52 -14.07 -24.95
C ILE A 265 5.94 -12.92 -24.11
N PRO A 266 6.69 -11.84 -23.78
CA PRO A 266 6.14 -10.77 -22.95
C PRO A 266 4.94 -10.07 -23.60
N LEU A 267 4.89 -9.95 -24.93
CA LEU A 267 3.76 -9.35 -25.63
C LEU A 267 2.47 -10.18 -25.52
N LEU A 268 2.57 -11.51 -25.60
CA LEU A 268 1.42 -12.39 -25.42
C LEU A 268 0.99 -12.47 -23.95
N LEU A 269 1.94 -12.68 -23.04
CA LEU A 269 1.66 -12.90 -21.61
C LEU A 269 1.11 -11.65 -20.92
N THR A 270 1.43 -10.44 -21.40
CA THR A 270 0.82 -9.19 -20.89
C THR A 270 -0.71 -9.22 -21.02
N ASN A 271 -1.25 -9.86 -22.06
CA ASN A 271 -2.70 -9.91 -22.29
C ASN A 271 -3.43 -11.00 -21.48
N ILE A 272 -2.72 -11.84 -20.73
CA ILE A 272 -3.34 -12.78 -19.78
C ILE A 272 -4.01 -12.03 -18.62
N THR A 273 -3.55 -10.81 -18.31
CA THR A 273 -4.15 -9.94 -17.29
C THR A 273 -4.98 -8.80 -17.88
N ASP A 274 -5.35 -8.86 -19.18
CA ASP A 274 -6.22 -7.86 -19.81
C ASP A 274 -7.54 -7.70 -19.05
N GLU A 275 -8.12 -6.50 -19.02
CA GLU A 275 -9.40 -6.24 -18.35
C GLU A 275 -10.56 -7.00 -19.00
N ILE A 276 -10.49 -7.27 -20.31
CA ILE A 276 -11.53 -7.95 -21.07
C ILE A 276 -11.34 -9.47 -21.01
N PRO A 277 -12.33 -10.23 -20.46
CA PRO A 277 -12.21 -11.68 -20.29
C PRO A 277 -11.94 -12.44 -21.60
N GLU A 278 -12.53 -12.01 -22.71
CA GLU A 278 -12.32 -12.62 -24.03
C GLU A 278 -10.84 -12.59 -24.45
N ILE A 279 -10.14 -11.48 -24.18
CA ILE A 279 -8.73 -11.32 -24.52
C ILE A 279 -7.87 -12.18 -23.60
N ARG A 280 -8.15 -12.21 -22.29
CA ARG A 280 -7.44 -13.07 -21.34
C ARG A 280 -7.51 -14.54 -21.74
N LEU A 281 -8.73 -15.02 -22.05
CA LEU A 281 -8.95 -16.41 -22.42
C LEU A 281 -8.28 -16.76 -23.75
N LEU A 282 -8.32 -15.84 -24.73
CA LEU A 282 -7.63 -16.02 -26.00
C LEU A 282 -6.11 -16.08 -25.83
N ALA A 283 -5.53 -15.18 -25.04
CA ALA A 283 -4.09 -15.17 -24.75
C ALA A 283 -3.65 -16.45 -24.03
N ALA A 284 -4.43 -16.90 -23.04
CA ALA A 284 -4.17 -18.14 -22.31
C ALA A 284 -4.27 -19.38 -23.20
N ASP A 285 -5.27 -19.45 -24.08
CA ASP A 285 -5.43 -20.57 -25.01
C ASP A 285 -4.29 -20.63 -26.04
N LEU A 286 -3.95 -19.49 -26.66
CA LEU A 286 -2.80 -19.40 -27.57
C LEU A 286 -1.50 -19.79 -26.85
N TRP A 287 -1.30 -19.32 -25.62
CA TRP A 287 -0.11 -19.67 -24.84
C TRP A 287 -0.02 -21.17 -24.52
N LYS A 288 -1.16 -21.81 -24.21
CA LYS A 288 -1.24 -23.26 -24.02
C LYS A 288 -0.89 -24.02 -25.30
N GLN A 289 -1.37 -23.56 -26.45
CA GLN A 289 -1.02 -24.14 -27.75
C GLN A 289 0.48 -23.98 -28.04
N VAL A 290 1.06 -22.80 -27.80
CA VAL A 290 2.50 -22.53 -27.97
C VAL A 290 3.34 -23.46 -27.11
N GLY A 291 2.98 -23.61 -25.83
CA GLY A 291 3.66 -24.55 -24.92
C GLY A 291 3.56 -25.99 -25.39
N ALA A 292 2.37 -26.45 -25.79
CA ALA A 292 2.18 -27.82 -26.26
C ALA A 292 2.93 -28.11 -27.57
N GLN A 293 2.99 -27.16 -28.50
CA GLN A 293 3.77 -27.29 -29.72
C GLN A 293 5.27 -27.37 -29.40
N TRP A 294 5.77 -26.47 -28.57
CA TRP A 294 7.18 -26.45 -28.20
C TRP A 294 7.58 -27.73 -27.45
N GLU A 295 6.73 -28.22 -26.54
CA GLU A 295 6.95 -29.48 -25.83
C GLU A 295 7.08 -30.66 -26.80
N LYS A 296 6.18 -30.76 -27.79
CA LYS A 296 6.24 -31.79 -28.85
C LYS A 296 7.51 -31.69 -29.70
N GLU A 297 7.98 -30.47 -29.98
CA GLU A 297 9.16 -30.24 -30.82
C GLU A 297 10.49 -30.52 -30.08
N ASN A 298 10.48 -30.56 -28.75
CA ASN A 298 11.66 -30.75 -27.91
C ASN A 298 11.51 -31.97 -26.97
N GLU A 299 10.69 -32.95 -27.33
CA GLU A 299 10.35 -34.12 -26.49
C GLU A 299 11.60 -34.87 -25.99
N GLU A 300 12.59 -35.07 -26.85
CA GLU A 300 13.85 -35.75 -26.50
C GLU A 300 14.63 -35.02 -25.41
N ASP A 301 14.64 -33.68 -25.43
CA ASP A 301 15.30 -32.84 -24.41
C ASP A 301 14.51 -32.80 -23.09
N LEU A 302 13.21 -33.10 -23.13
CA LEU A 302 12.28 -32.94 -22.01
C LEU A 302 11.87 -34.26 -21.36
N LYS A 303 12.30 -35.40 -21.89
CA LYS A 303 11.85 -36.73 -21.49
C LYS A 303 11.80 -36.94 -19.97
N ASP A 304 12.90 -36.64 -19.28
CA ASP A 304 12.98 -36.77 -17.82
C ASP A 304 11.98 -35.82 -17.11
N LYS A 305 11.79 -34.60 -17.62
CA LYS A 305 10.84 -33.64 -17.05
C LYS A 305 9.39 -34.06 -17.29
N MET A 306 9.09 -34.66 -18.44
CA MET A 306 7.76 -35.18 -18.77
C MET A 306 7.37 -36.36 -17.87
N ASP A 307 8.34 -37.18 -17.47
CA ASP A 307 8.09 -38.33 -16.60
C ASP A 307 7.89 -37.94 -15.12
N PHE A 308 8.53 -36.85 -14.64
CA PHE A 308 8.62 -36.54 -13.21
C PHE A 308 8.04 -35.18 -12.76
N LEU A 309 7.81 -34.20 -13.64
CA LEU A 309 7.47 -32.81 -13.26
C LEU A 309 6.05 -32.34 -13.64
N LEU A 310 5.14 -33.27 -13.95
CA LEU A 310 3.76 -32.93 -14.33
C LEU A 310 2.89 -32.49 -13.14
N THR A 311 3.11 -33.03 -11.96
CA THR A 311 2.36 -32.66 -10.76
C THR A 311 2.83 -31.31 -10.21
N PRO A 312 1.90 -30.43 -9.77
CA PRO A 312 2.27 -29.19 -9.10
C PRO A 312 3.22 -29.43 -7.92
N PRO A 313 4.21 -28.53 -7.70
CA PRO A 313 5.07 -28.64 -6.54
C PRO A 313 4.25 -28.57 -5.24
N PRO A 314 4.77 -29.13 -4.14
CA PRO A 314 4.17 -28.95 -2.82
C PRO A 314 3.91 -27.46 -2.55
N PHE A 315 2.74 -27.13 -2.00
CA PHE A 315 2.35 -25.76 -1.64
C PHE A 315 2.15 -24.78 -2.80
N TYR A 316 1.93 -25.29 -4.03
CA TYR A 316 1.49 -24.46 -5.15
C TYR A 316 0.24 -23.63 -4.77
N PRO A 317 0.11 -22.37 -5.23
CA PRO A 317 -1.00 -21.49 -4.84
C PRO A 317 -2.39 -22.12 -5.07
N SER A 318 -3.25 -22.07 -4.05
CA SER A 318 -4.58 -22.66 -4.10
C SER A 318 -5.49 -21.95 -5.12
N GLY A 319 -6.18 -22.71 -5.97
CA GLY A 319 -7.14 -22.16 -6.94
C GLY A 319 -6.49 -21.54 -8.20
N VAL A 320 -5.16 -21.66 -8.35
CA VAL A 320 -4.43 -21.19 -9.53
C VAL A 320 -4.12 -22.39 -10.43
N GLU A 321 -4.43 -22.29 -11.72
CA GLU A 321 -4.06 -23.31 -12.71
C GLU A 321 -2.54 -23.27 -12.95
N ARG A 322 -1.91 -24.44 -12.94
CA ARG A 322 -0.48 -24.56 -13.21
C ARG A 322 -0.23 -24.53 -14.73
N PRO A 323 0.64 -23.66 -15.24
CA PRO A 323 0.99 -23.66 -16.65
C PRO A 323 1.59 -25.00 -17.11
N GLY A 324 1.31 -25.39 -18.36
CA GLY A 324 1.86 -26.60 -18.96
C GLY A 324 3.39 -26.61 -19.00
N LEU A 325 4.02 -27.79 -19.10
CA LEU A 325 5.47 -27.92 -19.05
C LEU A 325 6.16 -27.09 -20.13
N GLY A 326 5.74 -27.18 -21.40
CA GLY A 326 6.31 -26.36 -22.47
C GLY A 326 6.21 -24.83 -22.22
N CYS A 327 5.09 -24.36 -21.64
CA CYS A 327 4.93 -22.95 -21.27
C CYS A 327 5.96 -22.53 -20.21
N ARG A 328 6.16 -23.36 -19.18
CA ARG A 328 7.13 -23.09 -18.10
C ARG A 328 8.55 -23.06 -18.64
N GLU A 329 8.95 -24.06 -19.41
CA GLU A 329 10.29 -24.14 -20.01
C GLU A 329 10.60 -22.96 -20.93
N LEU A 330 9.62 -22.50 -21.72
CA LEU A 330 9.77 -21.31 -22.55
C LEU A 330 10.06 -20.06 -21.71
N VAL A 331 9.38 -19.87 -20.58
CA VAL A 331 9.67 -18.75 -19.68
C VAL A 331 11.04 -18.91 -19.04
N VAL A 332 11.34 -20.09 -18.47
CA VAL A 332 12.61 -20.38 -17.78
C VAL A 332 13.82 -20.11 -18.69
N ARG A 333 13.79 -20.61 -19.93
CA ARG A 333 14.90 -20.43 -20.89
C ARG A 333 15.11 -18.97 -21.29
N ASN A 334 14.09 -18.13 -21.18
CA ASN A 334 14.16 -16.71 -21.56
C ASN A 334 14.24 -15.75 -20.36
N LEU A 335 14.08 -16.25 -19.13
CA LEU A 335 13.94 -15.43 -17.92
C LEU A 335 15.14 -14.50 -17.69
N GLY A 336 16.36 -14.96 -17.98
CA GLY A 336 17.56 -14.13 -17.87
C GLY A 336 17.58 -12.89 -18.77
N LYS A 337 16.86 -12.91 -19.90
CA LYS A 337 16.67 -11.74 -20.78
C LYS A 337 15.46 -10.91 -20.38
N LEU A 338 14.43 -11.54 -19.82
CA LEU A 338 13.18 -10.90 -19.43
C LEU A 338 13.34 -10.06 -18.15
N VAL A 339 14.01 -10.58 -17.12
CA VAL A 339 14.15 -9.87 -15.83
C VAL A 339 14.78 -8.47 -15.98
N PRO A 340 15.88 -8.28 -16.74
CA PRO A 340 16.43 -6.94 -16.97
C PRO A 340 15.46 -5.98 -17.68
N ALA A 341 14.66 -6.48 -18.63
CA ALA A 341 13.66 -5.67 -19.32
C ALA A 341 12.52 -5.26 -18.37
N ILE A 342 12.02 -6.20 -17.56
CA ILE A 342 11.02 -5.91 -16.51
C ILE A 342 11.55 -4.89 -15.51
N ALA A 343 12.82 -5.02 -15.09
CA ALA A 343 13.44 -4.08 -14.16
C ALA A 343 13.50 -2.65 -14.73
N HIS A 344 13.71 -2.52 -16.04
CA HIS A 344 13.65 -1.23 -16.72
C HIS A 344 12.21 -0.69 -16.76
N ASP A 345 11.29 -1.49 -17.30
CA ASP A 345 9.92 -1.06 -17.61
C ASP A 345 9.06 -0.81 -16.35
N VAL A 346 9.36 -1.46 -15.22
CA VAL A 346 8.65 -1.21 -13.95
C VAL A 346 8.99 0.16 -13.36
N THR A 347 10.00 0.84 -13.87
CA THR A 347 10.39 2.20 -13.46
C THR A 347 10.07 3.24 -14.55
N ASP A 348 9.31 2.86 -15.58
CA ASP A 348 8.97 3.74 -16.69
C ASP A 348 8.11 4.93 -16.23
N TRP A 349 8.28 6.07 -16.89
CA TRP A 349 7.56 7.30 -16.55
C TRP A 349 6.03 7.17 -16.79
N LEU A 350 5.59 6.26 -17.66
CA LEU A 350 4.18 5.96 -17.91
C LEU A 350 3.61 4.97 -16.89
N VAL A 351 2.60 5.41 -16.14
CA VAL A 351 1.86 4.58 -15.18
C VAL A 351 1.32 3.28 -15.81
N PRO A 352 0.65 3.29 -16.99
CA PRO A 352 0.11 2.07 -17.58
C PRO A 352 1.20 1.01 -17.85
N THR A 353 2.38 1.45 -18.30
CA THR A 353 3.55 0.58 -18.52
C THR A 353 3.97 -0.09 -17.23
N ARG A 354 4.16 0.68 -16.14
CA ARG A 354 4.57 0.13 -14.84
C ARG A 354 3.56 -0.89 -14.30
N VAL A 355 2.26 -0.60 -14.40
CA VAL A 355 1.19 -1.50 -13.96
C VAL A 355 1.25 -2.82 -14.73
N ARG A 356 1.19 -2.78 -16.07
CA ARG A 356 1.22 -4.01 -16.89
C ARG A 356 2.52 -4.81 -16.72
N THR A 357 3.64 -4.13 -16.58
CA THR A 357 4.94 -4.78 -16.33
C THR A 357 4.96 -5.50 -14.97
N SER A 358 4.40 -4.90 -13.91
CA SER A 358 4.30 -5.52 -12.60
C SER A 358 3.37 -6.75 -12.58
N GLU A 359 2.27 -6.70 -13.34
CA GLU A 359 1.38 -7.85 -13.56
C GLU A 359 2.08 -8.96 -14.33
N LEU A 360 2.79 -8.61 -15.41
CA LEU A 360 3.57 -9.55 -16.22
C LEU A 360 4.63 -10.27 -15.37
N LEU A 361 5.31 -9.57 -14.45
CA LEU A 361 6.27 -10.21 -13.54
C LEU A 361 5.60 -11.32 -12.71
N THR A 362 4.38 -11.10 -12.22
CA THR A 362 3.63 -12.11 -11.47
C THR A 362 3.35 -13.34 -12.34
N VAL A 363 2.94 -13.13 -13.60
CA VAL A 363 2.73 -14.21 -14.56
C VAL A 363 4.04 -14.96 -14.81
N LEU A 364 5.15 -14.26 -15.06
CA LEU A 364 6.44 -14.88 -15.32
C LEU A 364 6.95 -15.71 -14.15
N LEU A 365 6.82 -15.23 -12.91
CA LEU A 365 7.25 -15.97 -11.72
C LEU A 365 6.40 -17.22 -11.46
N LEU A 366 5.10 -17.18 -11.79
CA LEU A 366 4.25 -18.37 -11.73
C LEU A 366 4.71 -19.47 -12.71
N HIS A 367 5.24 -19.07 -13.86
CA HIS A 367 5.79 -20.00 -14.86
C HIS A 367 7.21 -20.47 -14.51
N ALA A 368 8.02 -19.58 -13.92
CA ALA A 368 9.40 -19.87 -13.59
C ALA A 368 9.56 -20.82 -12.40
N GLU A 369 8.61 -20.80 -11.46
CA GLU A 369 8.64 -21.64 -10.25
C GLU A 369 10.00 -21.53 -9.52
N ASP A 370 10.62 -22.67 -9.20
CA ASP A 370 11.90 -22.74 -8.49
C ASP A 370 13.08 -22.14 -9.27
N HIS A 371 12.97 -22.02 -10.60
CA HIS A 371 14.01 -21.42 -11.44
C HIS A 371 14.16 -19.91 -11.21
N SER A 372 13.19 -19.27 -10.53
CA SER A 372 13.35 -17.90 -10.04
C SER A 372 14.55 -17.74 -9.10
N THR A 373 15.00 -18.82 -8.45
CA THR A 373 16.15 -18.83 -7.52
C THR A 373 17.42 -18.25 -8.14
N GLN A 374 17.73 -18.58 -9.40
CA GLN A 374 18.97 -18.11 -10.06
C GLN A 374 18.94 -16.61 -10.40
N HIS A 375 17.74 -16.00 -10.41
CA HIS A 375 17.52 -14.58 -10.70
C HIS A 375 17.10 -13.80 -9.44
N LEU A 376 17.23 -14.38 -8.25
CA LEU A 376 16.68 -13.80 -7.04
C LEU A 376 17.22 -12.40 -6.74
N GLN A 377 18.53 -12.18 -6.88
CA GLN A 377 19.13 -10.87 -6.59
C GLN A 377 18.57 -9.73 -7.48
N PRO A 378 18.56 -9.84 -8.83
CA PRO A 378 17.93 -8.80 -9.65
C PRO A 378 16.41 -8.70 -9.42
N LEU A 379 15.71 -9.82 -9.18
CA LEU A 379 14.27 -9.79 -8.85
C LEU A 379 13.99 -9.00 -7.56
N LEU A 380 14.77 -9.23 -6.49
CA LEU A 380 14.62 -8.47 -5.24
C LEU A 380 14.89 -6.98 -5.45
N ALA A 381 15.92 -6.62 -6.23
CA ALA A 381 16.19 -5.22 -6.57
C ALA A 381 15.01 -4.56 -7.30
N THR A 382 14.42 -5.26 -8.28
CA THR A 382 13.22 -4.82 -8.99
C THR A 382 12.02 -4.66 -8.04
N LEU A 383 11.80 -5.62 -7.14
CA LEU A 383 10.70 -5.58 -6.18
C LEU A 383 10.85 -4.43 -5.18
N TYR A 384 12.06 -4.15 -4.69
CA TYR A 384 12.30 -3.04 -3.77
C TYR A 384 11.98 -1.69 -4.44
N GLN A 385 12.39 -1.51 -5.69
CA GLN A 385 12.07 -0.30 -6.45
C GLN A 385 10.55 -0.16 -6.64
N ALA A 386 9.88 -1.22 -7.09
CA ALA A 386 8.45 -1.18 -7.35
C ALA A 386 7.59 -1.02 -6.07
N CYS A 387 8.06 -1.49 -4.91
CA CYS A 387 7.40 -1.26 -3.62
C CYS A 387 7.45 0.20 -3.15
N THR A 388 8.23 1.06 -3.82
CA THR A 388 8.28 2.50 -3.55
C THR A 388 7.43 3.32 -4.53
N ASP A 389 6.71 2.67 -5.44
CA ASP A 389 5.86 3.34 -6.43
C ASP A 389 4.68 4.07 -5.76
N SER A 390 4.27 5.18 -6.37
CA SER A 390 3.09 5.93 -5.94
C SER A 390 1.78 5.21 -6.28
N GLU A 391 1.80 4.35 -7.30
CA GLU A 391 0.63 3.62 -7.78
C GLU A 391 0.43 2.31 -7.03
N ARG A 392 -0.73 2.18 -6.37
CA ARG A 392 -1.04 1.02 -5.53
C ARG A 392 -1.12 -0.30 -6.31
N ASP A 393 -1.53 -0.26 -7.57
CA ASP A 393 -1.66 -1.45 -8.41
C ASP A 393 -0.28 -2.06 -8.74
N VAL A 394 0.74 -1.21 -8.91
CA VAL A 394 2.14 -1.65 -9.08
C VAL A 394 2.62 -2.36 -7.83
N VAL A 395 2.46 -1.72 -6.66
CA VAL A 395 2.86 -2.30 -5.37
C VAL A 395 2.12 -3.63 -5.13
N THR A 396 0.81 -3.68 -5.38
CA THR A 396 -0.01 -4.89 -5.16
C THR A 396 0.46 -6.05 -6.01
N SER A 397 0.72 -5.83 -7.30
CA SER A 397 1.24 -6.85 -8.22
C SER A 397 2.65 -7.30 -7.84
N CYS A 398 3.50 -6.38 -7.40
CA CYS A 398 4.83 -6.71 -6.89
C CYS A 398 4.80 -7.52 -5.60
N LEU A 399 3.86 -7.26 -4.68
CA LEU A 399 3.68 -8.11 -3.49
C LEU A 399 3.14 -9.50 -3.84
N ALA A 400 2.30 -9.62 -4.87
CA ALA A 400 1.90 -10.93 -5.40
C ALA A 400 3.11 -11.69 -5.97
N SER A 401 3.98 -11.01 -6.72
CA SER A 401 5.25 -11.55 -7.21
C SER A 401 6.18 -11.99 -6.07
N ALA A 402 6.35 -11.16 -5.03
CA ALA A 402 7.15 -11.48 -3.84
C ALA A 402 6.58 -12.70 -3.10
N LYS A 403 5.26 -12.83 -3.02
CA LYS A 403 4.61 -14.00 -2.44
C LYS A 403 4.92 -15.28 -3.21
N LEU A 404 4.95 -15.23 -4.55
CA LEU A 404 5.37 -16.38 -5.38
C LEU A 404 6.84 -16.76 -5.14
N LEU A 405 7.73 -15.77 -4.93
CA LEU A 405 9.11 -16.07 -4.52
C LEU A 405 9.14 -16.80 -3.19
N GLY A 406 8.31 -16.42 -2.22
CA GLY A 406 8.15 -17.15 -0.97
C GLY A 406 7.68 -18.59 -1.14
N THR A 407 6.82 -18.85 -2.12
CA THR A 407 6.33 -20.20 -2.42
C THR A 407 7.37 -21.07 -3.10
N PHE A 408 8.13 -20.54 -4.06
CA PHE A 408 8.98 -21.34 -4.95
C PHE A 408 10.47 -21.31 -4.61
N VAL A 409 10.97 -20.26 -3.95
CA VAL A 409 12.39 -20.12 -3.61
C VAL A 409 12.63 -20.68 -2.20
N PRO A 410 13.65 -21.54 -2.00
CA PRO A 410 14.01 -22.03 -0.67
C PRO A 410 14.31 -20.90 0.34
N PRO A 411 13.82 -21.00 1.60
CA PRO A 411 14.02 -19.95 2.61
C PRO A 411 15.46 -19.63 2.94
N ASP A 412 16.35 -20.61 2.98
CA ASP A 412 17.77 -20.41 3.23
C ASP A 412 18.43 -19.49 2.18
N ILE A 413 17.95 -19.53 0.93
CA ILE A 413 18.47 -18.70 -0.16
C ILE A 413 17.92 -17.28 -0.07
N PHE A 414 16.60 -17.11 0.03
CA PHE A 414 16.03 -15.76 0.07
C PHE A 414 16.32 -15.02 1.37
N LEU A 415 16.37 -15.70 2.52
CA LEU A 415 16.68 -15.06 3.79
C LEU A 415 18.12 -14.55 3.84
N LYS A 416 19.06 -15.28 3.23
CA LYS A 416 20.46 -14.84 3.13
C LYS A 416 20.59 -13.47 2.48
N LEU A 417 19.76 -13.17 1.47
CA LEU A 417 19.78 -11.87 0.80
C LEU A 417 18.84 -10.86 1.48
N LEU A 418 17.61 -11.25 1.80
CA LEU A 418 16.60 -10.33 2.34
C LEU A 418 16.96 -9.80 3.72
N LEU A 419 17.45 -10.66 4.62
CA LEU A 419 17.78 -10.23 5.99
C LEU A 419 18.95 -9.24 6.00
N ASP A 420 19.94 -9.42 5.14
CA ASP A 420 21.04 -8.46 4.96
C ASP A 420 20.49 -7.09 4.53
N HIS A 421 19.60 -7.04 3.53
CA HIS A 421 18.96 -5.80 3.09
C HIS A 421 18.00 -5.17 4.12
N VAL A 422 17.40 -5.97 5.01
CA VAL A 422 16.59 -5.47 6.13
C VAL A 422 17.47 -4.84 7.20
N THR A 423 18.63 -5.43 7.49
CA THR A 423 19.58 -4.87 8.46
C THR A 423 20.35 -3.67 7.95
N ALA A 424 20.59 -3.61 6.63
CA ALA A 424 21.34 -2.54 5.98
C ALA A 424 20.62 -2.12 4.69
N PRO A 425 19.51 -1.35 4.80
CA PRO A 425 18.74 -0.93 3.64
C PRO A 425 19.57 -0.03 2.73
N SER A 426 19.52 -0.28 1.42
CA SER A 426 20.31 0.48 0.43
C SER A 426 19.86 1.93 0.27
N SER A 427 18.64 2.26 0.68
CA SER A 427 18.07 3.61 0.63
C SER A 427 17.52 4.01 2.00
N SER A 428 18.08 5.07 2.57
CA SER A 428 17.57 5.68 3.80
C SER A 428 16.24 6.41 3.61
N SER A 429 15.88 6.75 2.37
CA SER A 429 14.60 7.38 2.03
C SER A 429 13.46 6.38 1.97
N HIS A 430 13.76 5.11 1.67
CA HIS A 430 12.78 4.02 1.54
C HIS A 430 13.20 2.76 2.32
N PRO A 431 13.53 2.85 3.62
CA PRO A 431 14.04 1.73 4.40
C PRO A 431 12.99 0.61 4.61
N TRP A 432 11.72 0.91 4.36
CA TRP A 432 10.61 -0.04 4.51
C TRP A 432 10.47 -1.03 3.35
N ALA A 433 11.06 -0.76 2.18
CA ALA A 433 10.85 -1.60 0.99
C ALA A 433 11.35 -3.05 1.17
N PRO A 434 12.53 -3.31 1.75
CA PRO A 434 12.96 -4.67 2.07
C PRO A 434 12.03 -5.39 3.07
N LEU A 435 11.51 -4.68 4.08
CA LEU A 435 10.53 -5.24 5.03
C LEU A 435 9.19 -5.56 4.36
N MET A 436 8.73 -4.71 3.45
CA MET A 436 7.50 -4.95 2.69
C MET A 436 7.60 -6.23 1.85
N VAL A 437 8.72 -6.40 1.14
CA VAL A 437 9.00 -7.61 0.36
C VAL A 437 9.19 -8.82 1.27
N LEU A 438 9.89 -8.68 2.41
CA LEU A 438 10.03 -9.75 3.39
C LEU A 438 8.66 -10.23 3.87
N ALA A 439 7.75 -9.34 4.28
CA ALA A 439 6.41 -9.71 4.72
C ALA A 439 5.64 -10.51 3.65
N ALA A 440 5.72 -10.09 2.38
CA ALA A 440 5.07 -10.77 1.28
C ALA A 440 5.68 -12.16 0.99
N VAL A 441 7.01 -12.28 0.98
CA VAL A 441 7.74 -13.55 0.82
C VAL A 441 7.39 -14.50 1.96
N LEU A 442 7.40 -14.03 3.21
CA LEU A 442 7.01 -14.83 4.37
C LEU A 442 5.55 -15.31 4.27
N GLY A 443 4.65 -14.47 3.78
CA GLY A 443 3.24 -14.82 3.56
C GLY A 443 3.00 -15.82 2.43
N GLY A 444 3.99 -16.09 1.57
CA GLY A 444 3.95 -17.12 0.53
C GLY A 444 4.70 -18.41 0.90
N CYS A 445 5.54 -18.36 1.93
CA CYS A 445 6.39 -19.46 2.35
C CYS A 445 5.63 -20.49 3.20
N PRO A 446 5.64 -21.77 2.87
CA PRO A 446 4.89 -22.77 3.61
C PRO A 446 5.46 -23.05 5.01
N ARG A 447 4.58 -23.29 5.98
CA ARG A 447 4.89 -23.54 7.39
C ARG A 447 6.07 -24.51 7.63
N PRO A 448 6.14 -25.70 6.99
CA PRO A 448 7.21 -26.66 7.26
C PRO A 448 8.60 -26.17 6.84
N LEU A 449 8.66 -25.37 5.77
CA LEU A 449 9.92 -24.81 5.26
C LEU A 449 10.33 -23.56 6.04
N LEU A 450 9.37 -22.80 6.58
CA LEU A 450 9.65 -21.60 7.36
C LEU A 450 10.10 -21.92 8.79
N LYS A 451 9.57 -22.99 9.40
CA LYS A 451 9.82 -23.38 10.80
C LYS A 451 11.30 -23.38 11.22
N PRO A 452 12.25 -23.96 10.45
CA PRO A 452 13.67 -23.98 10.84
C PRO A 452 14.33 -22.60 10.91
N HIS A 453 13.72 -21.58 10.29
CA HIS A 453 14.30 -20.24 10.14
C HIS A 453 13.64 -19.18 11.04
N LEU A 454 12.62 -19.54 11.82
CA LEU A 454 11.88 -18.59 12.66
C LEU A 454 12.79 -17.81 13.61
N GLU A 455 13.73 -18.49 14.25
CA GLU A 455 14.66 -17.87 15.18
C GLU A 455 15.56 -16.84 14.48
N GLN A 456 16.09 -17.17 13.30
CA GLN A 456 16.90 -16.24 12.51
C GLN A 456 16.11 -14.98 12.12
N ILE A 457 14.86 -15.16 11.65
CA ILE A 457 14.01 -14.05 11.21
C ILE A 457 13.63 -13.18 12.41
N ALA A 458 13.09 -13.78 13.46
CA ALA A 458 12.61 -13.05 14.64
C ALA A 458 13.76 -12.34 15.36
N ASN A 459 14.93 -12.97 15.51
CA ASN A 459 16.12 -12.31 16.06
C ASN A 459 16.55 -11.13 15.19
N THR A 460 16.46 -11.24 13.85
CA THR A 460 16.80 -10.13 12.95
C THR A 460 15.83 -8.96 13.10
N LEU A 461 14.52 -9.23 13.12
CA LEU A 461 13.51 -8.18 13.31
C LEU A 461 13.63 -7.50 14.70
N ALA A 462 14.02 -8.25 15.73
CA ALA A 462 14.20 -7.74 17.09
C ALA A 462 15.50 -6.95 17.31
N LYS A 463 16.43 -6.91 16.34
CA LYS A 463 17.65 -6.10 16.46
C LYS A 463 17.28 -4.62 16.61
N PRO A 464 17.97 -3.85 17.49
CA PRO A 464 17.73 -2.42 17.65
C PRO A 464 17.83 -1.65 16.32
N ASP A 465 18.85 -1.95 15.52
CA ASP A 465 19.09 -1.31 14.20
C ASP A 465 17.96 -1.57 13.18
N VAL A 466 17.08 -2.55 13.44
CA VAL A 466 15.91 -2.84 12.62
C VAL A 466 14.64 -2.29 13.27
N CYS A 467 14.30 -2.72 14.49
CA CYS A 467 13.01 -2.33 15.07
C CYS A 467 12.95 -0.90 15.61
N GLN A 468 14.09 -0.25 15.92
CA GLN A 468 14.13 1.04 16.63
C GLN A 468 14.71 2.20 15.79
N GLU A 469 15.47 1.91 14.74
CA GLU A 469 16.18 2.93 13.95
C GLU A 469 15.23 3.88 13.21
N PHE A 470 14.12 3.36 12.65
CA PHE A 470 13.21 4.13 11.81
C PHE A 470 11.84 4.32 12.45
N GLN A 471 11.36 5.56 12.48
CA GLN A 471 10.06 5.96 13.07
C GLN A 471 8.99 6.30 12.02
N GLN A 472 9.28 6.09 10.74
CA GLN A 472 8.32 6.37 9.66
C GLN A 472 7.11 5.43 9.79
N VAL A 473 5.89 5.96 9.64
CA VAL A 473 4.64 5.17 9.78
C VAL A 473 4.66 3.95 8.85
N VAL A 474 5.05 4.13 7.58
CA VAL A 474 5.12 3.02 6.61
C VAL A 474 6.14 1.96 7.05
N TYR A 475 7.27 2.35 7.65
CA TYR A 475 8.26 1.39 8.15
C TYR A 475 7.68 0.54 9.29
N LEU A 476 7.02 1.17 10.26
CA LEU A 476 6.37 0.48 11.38
C LEU A 476 5.22 -0.42 10.90
N GLU A 477 4.46 0.00 9.87
CA GLU A 477 3.45 -0.84 9.21
C GLU A 477 4.07 -2.09 8.59
N GLN A 478 5.21 -1.99 7.90
CA GLN A 478 5.86 -3.15 7.27
C GLN A 478 6.56 -4.06 8.27
N LEU A 479 7.07 -3.50 9.38
CA LEU A 479 7.58 -4.27 10.50
C LEU A 479 6.46 -5.09 11.15
N LEU A 480 5.31 -4.47 11.36
CA LEU A 480 4.10 -5.15 11.85
C LEU A 480 3.61 -6.22 10.86
N ALA A 481 3.56 -5.90 9.56
CA ALA A 481 3.15 -6.84 8.51
C ALA A 481 4.07 -8.07 8.45
N SER A 482 5.36 -7.90 8.71
CA SER A 482 6.33 -9.00 8.80
C SER A 482 6.03 -9.92 9.98
N VAL A 483 5.71 -9.36 11.16
CA VAL A 483 5.28 -10.13 12.33
C VAL A 483 3.95 -10.85 12.06
N ASP A 484 2.97 -10.15 11.49
CA ASP A 484 1.67 -10.75 11.13
C ASP A 484 1.80 -11.90 10.13
N ALA A 485 2.68 -11.77 9.14
CA ALA A 485 2.98 -12.86 8.21
C ALA A 485 3.53 -14.09 8.94
N LEU A 486 4.47 -13.90 9.87
CA LEU A 486 5.00 -15.01 10.69
C LEU A 486 3.91 -15.67 11.55
N LEU A 487 3.08 -14.87 12.24
CA LEU A 487 2.01 -15.37 13.11
C LEU A 487 0.99 -16.21 12.33
N ARG A 488 0.59 -15.75 11.14
CA ARG A 488 -0.37 -16.47 10.30
C ARG A 488 0.22 -17.72 9.66
N GLN A 489 1.49 -17.67 9.26
CA GLN A 489 2.12 -18.74 8.51
C GLN A 489 2.69 -19.86 9.39
N SER A 490 3.11 -19.53 10.62
CA SER A 490 3.80 -20.46 11.52
C SER A 490 2.94 -20.91 12.70
N GLU A 491 1.85 -20.20 12.99
CA GLU A 491 0.87 -20.53 14.03
C GLU A 491 1.58 -20.87 15.35
N SER A 492 1.37 -22.09 15.87
CA SER A 492 1.92 -22.54 17.15
C SER A 492 3.45 -22.60 17.19
N ASP A 493 4.14 -22.66 16.05
CA ASP A 493 5.60 -22.65 16.01
C ASP A 493 6.17 -21.29 16.43
N CYS A 494 5.39 -20.20 16.39
CA CYS A 494 5.81 -18.89 16.90
C CYS A 494 6.13 -18.89 18.41
N GLY A 495 5.69 -19.91 19.16
CA GLY A 495 5.98 -20.02 20.59
C GLY A 495 7.48 -20.04 20.92
N SER A 496 8.33 -20.56 20.02
CA SER A 496 9.79 -20.58 20.25
C SER A 496 10.46 -19.21 20.10
N VAL A 497 9.81 -18.27 19.43
CA VAL A 497 10.30 -16.91 19.15
C VAL A 497 9.39 -15.82 19.73
N SER A 498 8.53 -16.20 20.67
CA SER A 498 7.49 -15.35 21.25
C SER A 498 8.06 -14.06 21.87
N LEU A 499 9.22 -14.15 22.55
CA LEU A 499 9.88 -12.98 23.14
C LEU A 499 10.27 -11.95 22.07
N GLN A 500 10.94 -12.39 21.01
CA GLN A 500 11.42 -11.53 19.94
C GLN A 500 10.26 -10.84 19.22
N LEU A 501 9.20 -11.59 18.92
CA LEU A 501 8.01 -11.03 18.30
C LEU A 501 7.33 -10.01 19.23
N LEU A 502 7.26 -10.30 20.53
CA LEU A 502 6.71 -9.36 21.51
C LEU A 502 7.56 -8.08 21.62
N GLN A 503 8.90 -8.18 21.59
CA GLN A 503 9.79 -7.01 21.57
C GLN A 503 9.55 -6.12 20.36
N VAL A 504 9.37 -6.71 19.17
CA VAL A 504 9.05 -5.98 17.95
C VAL A 504 7.68 -5.30 18.06
N LEU A 505 6.65 -6.01 18.55
CA LEU A 505 5.29 -5.47 18.72
C LEU A 505 5.24 -4.34 19.75
N VAL A 506 5.96 -4.46 20.87
CA VAL A 506 6.13 -3.39 21.87
C VAL A 506 6.79 -2.18 21.23
N THR A 507 7.80 -2.41 20.38
CA THR A 507 8.51 -1.33 19.69
C THR A 507 7.58 -0.58 18.72
N VAL A 508 6.82 -1.31 17.90
CA VAL A 508 5.81 -0.71 17.00
C VAL A 508 4.79 0.12 17.78
N GLN A 509 4.25 -0.42 18.88
CA GLN A 509 3.32 0.34 19.75
C GLN A 509 3.96 1.59 20.33
N SER A 510 5.24 1.50 20.73
CA SER A 510 5.95 2.60 21.40
C SER A 510 6.30 3.75 20.46
N LEU A 511 6.60 3.46 19.19
CA LEU A 511 7.03 4.44 18.19
C LEU A 511 5.91 4.91 17.27
N SER A 512 4.73 4.29 17.34
CA SER A 512 3.59 4.70 16.51
C SER A 512 3.04 6.06 16.93
N THR A 513 3.01 7.00 15.98
CA THR A 513 2.30 8.28 16.13
C THR A 513 0.81 8.16 15.85
N GLU A 514 0.41 7.12 15.12
CA GLU A 514 -0.96 6.89 14.67
C GLU A 514 -1.69 5.91 15.62
N PRO A 515 -2.87 6.27 16.16
CA PRO A 515 -3.62 5.40 17.07
C PRO A 515 -4.00 4.06 16.44
N HIS A 516 -4.37 4.07 15.16
CA HIS A 516 -4.82 2.86 14.44
C HIS A 516 -3.71 1.80 14.31
N LEU A 517 -2.45 2.22 14.16
CA LEU A 517 -1.32 1.31 14.02
C LEU A 517 -0.97 0.68 15.38
N SER A 518 -1.05 1.46 16.46
CA SER A 518 -0.91 0.95 17.83
C SER A 518 -1.99 -0.10 18.13
N GLU A 519 -3.25 0.15 17.74
CA GLU A 519 -4.34 -0.82 17.89
C GLU A 519 -4.09 -2.12 17.12
N LYS A 520 -3.63 -2.04 15.85
CA LYS A 520 -3.25 -3.23 15.08
C LYS A 520 -2.10 -4.01 15.72
N ALA A 521 -1.12 -3.33 16.31
CA ALA A 521 -0.03 -4.00 17.02
C ALA A 521 -0.55 -4.72 18.28
N VAL A 522 -1.49 -4.13 19.03
CA VAL A 522 -2.19 -4.79 20.15
C VAL A 522 -2.97 -6.01 19.65
N GLN A 523 -3.68 -5.92 18.52
CA GLN A 523 -4.36 -7.06 17.90
C GLN A 523 -3.38 -8.18 17.52
N SER A 524 -2.18 -7.83 17.07
CA SER A 524 -1.12 -8.79 16.73
C SER A 524 -0.54 -9.46 17.99
N VAL A 525 -0.45 -8.74 19.12
CA VAL A 525 -0.12 -9.36 20.42
C VAL A 525 -1.21 -10.35 20.85
N HIS A 526 -2.50 -10.04 20.62
CA HIS A 526 -3.59 -11.01 20.87
C HIS A 526 -3.48 -12.23 19.95
N LEU A 527 -3.10 -12.03 18.68
CA LEU A 527 -2.86 -13.14 17.77
C LEU A 527 -1.67 -14.00 18.25
N LEU A 528 -0.56 -13.39 18.68
CA LEU A 528 0.59 -14.07 19.26
C LEU A 528 0.20 -14.89 20.52
N CYS A 529 -0.69 -14.37 21.35
CA CYS A 529 -1.27 -15.10 22.48
C CYS A 529 -2.07 -16.32 22.01
N LYS A 530 -2.98 -16.11 21.03
CA LYS A 530 -3.87 -17.14 20.50
C LYS A 530 -3.13 -18.28 19.82
N VAL A 531 -2.12 -17.99 18.99
CA VAL A 531 -1.38 -19.04 18.26
C VAL A 531 -0.58 -19.94 19.20
N GLN A 532 -0.19 -19.43 20.38
CA GLN A 532 0.48 -20.20 21.42
C GLN A 532 -0.48 -20.96 22.34
N GLY A 533 -1.79 -20.76 22.21
CA GLY A 533 -2.80 -21.34 23.11
C GLY A 533 -2.78 -20.75 24.51
N LEU A 534 -2.38 -19.48 24.66
CA LEU A 534 -2.44 -18.77 25.95
C LEU A 534 -3.83 -18.14 26.15
N ASP A 535 -4.32 -18.15 27.39
CA ASP A 535 -5.67 -17.67 27.73
C ASP A 535 -5.82 -16.14 27.66
N SER A 536 -4.74 -15.40 27.89
CA SER A 536 -4.75 -13.95 27.97
C SER A 536 -3.39 -13.31 27.67
N MET A 537 -3.41 -12.03 27.30
CA MET A 537 -2.19 -11.23 27.14
C MET A 537 -1.36 -11.15 28.43
N THR A 538 -2.02 -11.20 29.59
CA THR A 538 -1.32 -11.19 30.88
C THR A 538 -0.43 -12.42 31.04
N GLU A 539 -0.84 -13.60 30.55
CA GLU A 539 0.02 -14.79 30.59
C GLU A 539 1.23 -14.66 29.66
N LEU A 540 1.04 -14.06 28.48
CA LEU A 540 2.13 -13.76 27.55
C LEU A 540 3.16 -12.82 28.18
N TYR A 541 2.71 -11.72 28.79
CA TYR A 541 3.60 -10.81 29.51
C TYR A 541 4.26 -11.49 30.71
N ARG A 542 3.53 -12.28 31.50
CA ARG A 542 4.09 -13.02 32.65
C ARG A 542 5.23 -13.94 32.24
N ARG A 543 5.05 -14.66 31.14
CA ARG A 543 6.06 -15.58 30.59
C ARG A 543 7.38 -14.87 30.24
N HIS A 544 7.31 -13.63 29.75
CA HIS A 544 8.46 -12.90 29.18
C HIS A 544 8.88 -11.66 29.98
N MET A 545 8.18 -11.30 31.05
CA MET A 545 8.38 -10.02 31.76
C MET A 545 9.82 -9.86 32.24
N GLY A 546 10.40 -10.89 32.86
CA GLY A 546 11.79 -10.81 33.33
C GLY A 546 12.77 -10.52 32.20
N GLN A 547 12.61 -11.19 31.06
CA GLN A 547 13.45 -10.98 29.87
C GLN A 547 13.25 -9.60 29.25
N LEU A 548 12.01 -9.06 29.29
CA LEU A 548 11.72 -7.70 28.83
C LEU A 548 12.35 -6.63 29.73
N LEU A 549 12.32 -6.82 31.05
CA LEU A 549 12.96 -5.90 32.00
C LEU A 549 14.49 -5.96 31.92
N ASP A 550 15.06 -7.16 31.74
CA ASP A 550 16.50 -7.32 31.49
C ASP A 550 16.93 -6.63 30.18
N TRP A 551 16.11 -6.77 29.12
CA TRP A 551 16.34 -6.11 27.84
C TRP A 551 16.37 -4.58 27.94
N LEU A 552 15.46 -3.99 28.71
CA LEU A 552 15.47 -2.56 28.98
C LEU A 552 16.65 -2.14 29.87
N SER A 553 16.94 -2.92 30.91
CA SER A 553 18.00 -2.64 31.87
C SER A 553 19.39 -2.59 31.22
N ALA A 554 19.59 -3.33 30.13
CA ALA A 554 20.87 -3.39 29.41
C ALA A 554 21.38 -2.03 28.89
N SER A 555 20.50 -1.06 28.67
CA SER A 555 20.88 0.27 28.14
C SER A 555 20.40 1.45 28.98
N VAL A 556 19.81 1.21 30.16
CA VAL A 556 19.14 2.24 30.98
C VAL A 556 20.05 3.44 31.27
N ASP A 557 21.35 3.20 31.47
CA ASP A 557 22.32 4.25 31.79
C ASP A 557 22.58 5.23 30.65
N ALA A 558 22.19 4.91 29.41
CA ALA A 558 22.32 5.80 28.25
C ALA A 558 21.03 6.53 27.87
N TRP A 559 19.91 6.27 28.56
CA TRP A 559 18.61 6.81 28.18
C TRP A 559 18.48 8.33 28.35
N SER A 560 17.81 8.95 27.38
CA SER A 560 17.39 10.35 27.35
C SER A 560 15.90 10.48 26.99
N SER A 561 15.39 11.71 26.86
CA SER A 561 14.00 11.93 26.41
C SER A 561 13.69 11.39 25.02
N TYR A 562 14.72 11.28 24.16
CA TYR A 562 14.64 10.77 22.79
C TYR A 562 14.79 9.24 22.69
N SER A 563 15.15 8.56 23.79
CA SER A 563 15.39 7.12 23.77
C SER A 563 14.08 6.33 23.61
N PRO A 564 13.97 5.43 22.62
CA PRO A 564 12.75 4.64 22.39
C PRO A 564 12.43 3.72 23.57
N GLN A 565 13.45 3.28 24.31
CA GLN A 565 13.31 2.37 25.45
C GLN A 565 12.46 2.96 26.58
N ARG A 566 12.42 4.29 26.73
CA ARG A 566 11.51 4.96 27.67
C ARG A 566 10.04 4.71 27.30
N LEU A 567 9.72 4.76 26.00
CA LEU A 567 8.37 4.53 25.50
C LEU A 567 8.03 3.04 25.56
N GLN A 568 8.99 2.16 25.28
CA GLN A 568 8.85 0.71 25.43
C GLN A 568 8.56 0.33 26.89
N LEU A 569 9.25 0.94 27.87
CA LEU A 569 8.96 0.77 29.29
C LEU A 569 7.49 1.12 29.59
N HIS A 570 7.01 2.28 29.12
CA HIS A 570 5.63 2.70 29.30
C HIS A 570 4.63 1.69 28.72
N VAL A 571 4.86 1.21 27.48
CA VAL A 571 4.01 0.18 26.86
C VAL A 571 4.03 -1.11 27.69
N ILE A 572 5.20 -1.61 28.10
CA ILE A 572 5.31 -2.85 28.86
C ILE A 572 4.57 -2.77 30.19
N VAL A 573 4.77 -1.70 30.98
CA VAL A 573 4.12 -1.59 32.30
C VAL A 573 2.62 -1.34 32.19
N THR A 574 2.15 -0.66 31.14
CA THR A 574 0.73 -0.40 30.95
C THR A 574 -0.01 -1.63 30.38
N GLN A 575 0.57 -2.32 29.39
CA GLN A 575 -0.09 -3.45 28.72
C GLN A 575 -0.02 -4.75 29.52
N SER A 576 0.96 -4.90 30.41
CA SER A 576 1.08 -6.09 31.26
C SER A 576 0.06 -6.14 32.40
N GLY A 577 -0.61 -5.03 32.71
CA GLY A 577 -1.62 -4.95 33.77
C GLY A 577 -1.06 -5.39 35.14
N PRO A 578 -1.72 -6.30 35.87
CA PRO A 578 -1.30 -6.70 37.22
C PRO A 578 0.03 -7.47 37.24
N VAL A 579 0.49 -8.00 36.11
CA VAL A 579 1.70 -8.83 36.02
C VAL A 579 2.93 -8.06 36.46
N ILE A 580 3.00 -6.76 36.21
CA ILE A 580 4.17 -5.95 36.60
C ILE A 580 4.43 -6.00 38.11
N GLY A 581 3.38 -6.16 38.93
CA GLY A 581 3.48 -6.33 40.38
C GLY A 581 4.17 -7.63 40.83
N GLU A 582 4.21 -8.64 39.97
CA GLU A 582 4.96 -9.89 40.22
C GLU A 582 6.48 -9.67 40.07
N PHE A 583 6.90 -8.63 39.33
CA PHE A 583 8.31 -8.37 38.96
C PHE A 583 8.88 -7.08 39.56
N VAL A 584 8.29 -6.59 40.65
CA VAL A 584 8.71 -5.35 41.35
C VAL A 584 10.20 -5.33 41.66
N SER A 585 10.77 -6.46 42.10
CA SER A 585 12.19 -6.54 42.46
C SER A 585 13.15 -6.26 41.30
N GLN A 586 12.74 -6.55 40.05
CA GLN A 586 13.50 -6.23 38.84
C GLN A 586 13.17 -4.82 38.31
N LEU A 587 11.92 -4.38 38.47
CA LEU A 587 11.50 -3.04 38.06
C LEU A 587 12.16 -1.94 38.92
N MET A 588 12.30 -2.13 40.23
CA MET A 588 12.78 -1.08 41.14
C MET A 588 14.20 -0.57 40.79
N PRO A 589 15.21 -1.42 40.53
CA PRO A 589 16.53 -0.95 40.08
C PRO A 589 16.47 -0.11 38.79
N LEU A 590 15.63 -0.51 37.83
CA LEU A 590 15.43 0.21 36.58
C LEU A 590 14.83 1.59 36.83
N LEU A 591 13.77 1.67 37.65
CA LEU A 591 13.17 2.96 38.03
C LEU A 591 14.16 3.86 38.79
N HIS A 592 14.95 3.28 39.69
CA HIS A 592 15.96 4.01 40.44
C HIS A 592 17.01 4.63 39.53
N SER A 593 17.49 3.90 38.51
CA SER A 593 18.42 4.44 37.50
C SER A 593 17.77 5.55 36.66
N CYS A 594 16.56 5.33 36.16
CA CYS A 594 15.84 6.34 35.35
C CYS A 594 15.57 7.64 36.12
N LEU A 595 15.30 7.56 37.42
CA LEU A 595 14.81 8.66 38.23
C LEU A 595 15.89 9.35 39.09
N GLN A 596 17.18 9.05 38.88
CA GLN A 596 18.25 9.78 39.57
C GLN A 596 18.22 11.29 39.22
N PRO A 597 18.46 12.21 40.18
CA PRO A 597 18.38 13.65 39.94
C PRO A 597 19.29 14.21 38.84
N ASN A 598 20.40 13.52 38.53
CA ASN A 598 21.35 13.88 37.48
C ASN A 598 20.95 13.42 36.07
N ARG A 599 19.84 12.69 35.93
CA ARG A 599 19.32 12.20 34.66
C ARG A 599 18.53 13.26 33.92
N ASP A 600 18.30 12.99 32.64
CA ASP A 600 17.47 13.81 31.74
C ASP A 600 16.11 14.16 32.38
N THR A 601 15.75 15.45 32.34
CA THR A 601 14.59 15.98 33.05
C THR A 601 13.27 15.55 32.44
N GLU A 602 13.18 15.54 31.11
CA GLU A 602 11.95 15.17 30.38
C GLU A 602 11.67 13.67 30.51
N MET A 603 12.71 12.83 30.46
CA MET A 603 12.60 11.40 30.75
C MET A 603 12.03 11.18 32.15
N ARG A 604 12.59 11.85 33.18
CA ARG A 604 12.11 11.71 34.56
C ARG A 604 10.65 12.10 34.70
N MET A 605 10.24 13.24 34.12
CA MET A 605 8.84 13.69 34.13
C MET A 605 7.91 12.64 33.50
N SER A 606 8.30 12.08 32.37
CA SER A 606 7.51 11.03 31.71
C SER A 606 7.40 9.77 32.57
N VAL A 607 8.48 9.31 33.19
CA VAL A 607 8.46 8.12 34.04
C VAL A 607 7.62 8.37 35.29
N PHE A 608 7.75 9.54 35.93
CA PHE A 608 6.87 9.90 37.06
C PHE A 608 5.40 9.95 36.69
N THR A 609 5.07 10.51 35.53
CA THR A 609 3.67 10.58 35.07
C THR A 609 3.09 9.19 34.82
N MET A 610 3.88 8.29 34.24
CA MET A 610 3.51 6.88 34.05
C MET A 610 3.33 6.16 35.40
N LEU A 611 4.28 6.32 36.32
CA LEU A 611 4.17 5.74 37.67
C LEU A 611 2.97 6.26 38.45
N ALA A 612 2.65 7.55 38.36
CA ALA A 612 1.49 8.13 39.03
C ALA A 612 0.19 7.45 38.59
N LYS A 613 0.05 7.10 37.30
CA LYS A 613 -1.12 6.36 36.80
C LYS A 613 -1.21 4.95 37.36
N LEU A 614 -0.09 4.23 37.44
CA LEU A 614 -0.05 2.88 38.01
C LEU A 614 -0.35 2.93 39.52
N LEU A 615 0.30 3.84 40.25
CA LEU A 615 0.15 3.95 41.71
C LEU A 615 -1.26 4.37 42.13
N LEU A 616 -1.99 5.12 41.31
CA LEU A 616 -3.38 5.51 41.64
C LEU A 616 -4.31 4.30 41.79
N ASP A 617 -4.03 3.21 41.08
CA ASP A 617 -4.72 1.91 41.19
C ASP A 617 -3.73 0.79 41.52
N ALA A 618 -2.87 1.04 42.52
CA ALA A 618 -1.75 0.16 42.87
C ALA A 618 -2.20 -1.28 43.16
N ALA A 619 -3.34 -1.47 43.83
CA ALA A 619 -3.87 -2.78 44.19
C ALA A 619 -4.20 -3.69 42.99
N ASN A 620 -4.42 -3.12 41.80
CA ASN A 620 -4.66 -3.87 40.56
C ASN A 620 -3.48 -3.80 39.57
N THR A 621 -2.39 -3.13 39.93
CA THR A 621 -1.23 -2.89 39.06
C THR A 621 0.10 -3.24 39.77
N LEU A 622 0.83 -2.25 40.28
CA LEU A 622 2.16 -2.38 40.89
C LEU A 622 2.14 -3.21 42.18
N ASP A 623 1.09 -3.10 42.99
CA ASP A 623 0.95 -3.81 44.27
C ASP A 623 -0.08 -4.94 44.19
N SER A 624 -0.34 -5.48 42.99
CA SER A 624 -1.31 -6.57 42.77
C SER A 624 -1.04 -7.83 43.61
N GLN A 625 0.22 -8.07 43.96
CA GLN A 625 0.67 -9.18 44.82
C GLN A 625 1.05 -8.74 46.24
N GLY A 626 0.92 -7.44 46.56
CA GLY A 626 1.37 -6.90 47.85
C GLY A 626 2.89 -6.75 48.01
N HIS A 627 3.68 -7.04 46.97
CA HIS A 627 5.15 -6.96 46.99
C HIS A 627 5.68 -5.54 46.88
N PHE A 628 4.96 -4.63 46.22
CA PHE A 628 5.41 -3.23 46.10
C PHE A 628 5.33 -2.53 47.45
N ARG A 629 4.35 -2.87 48.27
CA ARG A 629 4.23 -2.37 49.64
C ARG A 629 5.49 -2.61 50.47
N ASP A 630 6.20 -3.73 50.28
CA ASP A 630 7.44 -4.05 50.99
C ASP A 630 8.62 -3.17 50.54
N GLU A 631 8.62 -2.70 49.29
CA GLU A 631 9.62 -1.79 48.72
C GLU A 631 9.20 -0.31 48.78
N SER A 632 7.95 -0.01 49.16
CA SER A 632 7.36 1.34 49.10
C SER A 632 8.13 2.39 49.92
N GLU A 633 8.67 2.01 51.09
CA GLU A 633 9.52 2.89 51.91
C GLU A 633 10.83 3.22 51.19
N ARG A 634 11.46 2.22 50.55
CA ARG A 634 12.69 2.45 49.77
C ARG A 634 12.42 3.26 48.53
N PHE A 635 11.32 3.00 47.83
CA PHE A 635 10.88 3.80 46.69
C PHE A 635 10.65 5.27 47.09
N LEU A 636 9.94 5.51 48.21
CA LEU A 636 9.76 6.86 48.72
C LEU A 636 11.10 7.52 49.00
N ARG A 637 11.96 6.86 49.78
CA ARG A 637 13.26 7.41 50.23
C ARG A 637 14.26 7.64 49.12
N ASP A 638 14.44 6.66 48.23
CA ASP A 638 15.57 6.58 47.29
C ASP A 638 15.18 7.05 45.88
N VAL A 639 13.87 7.17 45.58
CA VAL A 639 13.36 7.61 44.25
C VAL A 639 12.58 8.92 44.34
N LEU A 640 11.56 9.02 45.22
CA LEU A 640 10.71 10.21 45.29
C LEU A 640 11.38 11.40 46.01
N LEU A 641 11.87 11.22 47.24
CA LEU A 641 12.42 12.32 48.04
C LEU A 641 13.52 13.11 47.30
N PRO A 642 14.51 12.48 46.63
CA PRO A 642 15.56 13.22 45.92
C PRO A 642 15.04 14.13 44.81
N ASN A 643 13.89 13.79 44.22
CA ASN A 643 13.25 14.56 43.15
C ASN A 643 12.24 15.60 43.67
N LEU A 644 11.99 15.66 44.98
CA LEU A 644 11.18 16.71 45.63
C LEU A 644 12.03 17.86 46.17
N VAL A 645 13.36 17.70 46.23
CA VAL A 645 14.28 18.75 46.70
C VAL A 645 14.19 19.97 45.80
N TRP A 646 13.96 21.14 46.40
CA TRP A 646 13.86 22.40 45.67
C TRP A 646 15.17 22.74 44.95
N GLN A 647 15.02 23.17 43.70
CA GLN A 647 16.07 23.67 42.84
C GLN A 647 15.53 24.79 41.95
N ALA A 648 16.34 25.81 41.71
CA ALA A 648 15.94 26.93 40.87
C ALA A 648 15.73 26.50 39.40
N GLY A 649 14.78 27.16 38.72
CA GLY A 649 14.51 26.99 37.29
C GLY A 649 13.19 26.28 36.98
N ARG A 650 12.57 26.65 35.85
CA ARG A 650 11.25 26.16 35.43
C ARG A 650 11.24 24.65 35.17
N THR A 651 12.29 24.11 34.57
CA THR A 651 12.41 22.67 34.30
C THR A 651 12.45 21.87 35.60
N SER A 652 13.28 22.29 36.56
CA SER A 652 13.38 21.65 37.86
C SER A 652 12.05 21.72 38.63
N ALA A 653 11.31 22.83 38.54
CA ALA A 653 9.97 22.94 39.09
C ALA A 653 8.97 21.97 38.44
N ALA A 654 9.04 21.76 37.12
CA ALA A 654 8.19 20.81 36.41
C ALA A 654 8.49 19.33 36.78
N VAL A 655 9.77 18.98 36.99
CA VAL A 655 10.14 17.65 37.53
C VAL A 655 9.55 17.45 38.92
N ARG A 656 9.68 18.45 39.81
CA ARG A 656 9.07 18.39 41.16
C ARG A 656 7.56 18.25 41.12
N ALA A 657 6.88 18.98 40.23
CA ALA A 657 5.43 18.83 40.04
C ALA A 657 5.05 17.38 39.65
N SER A 658 5.85 16.76 38.78
CA SER A 658 5.64 15.36 38.37
C SER A 658 5.92 14.38 39.51
N ALA A 659 6.97 14.62 40.30
CA ALA A 659 7.28 13.84 41.50
C ALA A 659 6.19 13.99 42.59
N LEU A 660 5.65 15.19 42.80
CA LEU A 660 4.51 15.45 43.70
C LEU A 660 3.24 14.74 43.25
N SER A 661 2.97 14.71 41.94
CA SER A 661 1.86 13.94 41.38
C SER A 661 2.02 12.44 41.68
N CYS A 662 3.23 11.91 41.51
CA CYS A 662 3.56 10.52 41.83
C CYS A 662 3.45 10.23 43.35
N LEU A 663 3.91 11.15 44.21
CA LEU A 663 3.74 11.06 45.66
C LEU A 663 2.27 11.03 46.04
N LEU A 664 1.45 11.93 45.49
CA LEU A 664 0.03 11.98 45.76
C LEU A 664 -0.66 10.68 45.36
N ALA A 665 -0.30 10.12 44.19
CA ALA A 665 -0.80 8.83 43.73
C ALA A 665 -0.38 7.68 44.68
N LEU A 666 0.87 7.66 45.15
CA LEU A 666 1.35 6.69 46.13
C LEU A 666 0.53 6.73 47.44
N LEU A 667 0.25 7.95 47.93
CA LEU A 667 -0.52 8.18 49.15
C LEU A 667 -1.99 7.79 49.00
N HIS A 668 -2.61 8.12 47.86
CA HIS A 668 -4.02 7.78 47.57
C HIS A 668 -4.23 6.30 47.26
N GLY A 669 -3.29 5.69 46.53
CA GLY A 669 -3.38 4.31 46.04
C GLY A 669 -3.26 3.24 47.12
N GLY A 670 -2.92 3.62 48.36
CA GLY A 670 -2.87 2.72 49.51
C GLY A 670 -1.68 1.74 49.52
N ALA A 671 -0.72 1.92 48.61
CA ALA A 671 0.45 1.06 48.50
C ALA A 671 1.51 1.33 49.59
N ILE A 672 1.41 2.47 50.28
CA ILE A 672 2.21 2.80 51.46
C ILE A 672 1.37 2.67 52.72
N THR A 673 1.87 1.95 53.72
CA THR A 673 1.16 1.80 55.00
C THR A 673 1.33 3.03 55.89
N PRO A 674 0.38 3.32 56.80
CA PRO A 674 0.54 4.40 57.78
C PRO A 674 1.81 4.27 58.62
N GLY A 675 2.22 3.06 59.00
CA GLY A 675 3.45 2.82 59.77
C GLY A 675 4.72 3.20 58.99
N GLN A 676 4.82 2.80 57.73
CA GLN A 676 5.94 3.19 56.86
C GLN A 676 6.00 4.69 56.62
N LEU A 677 4.83 5.32 56.43
CA LEU A 677 4.73 6.77 56.26
C LEU A 677 5.18 7.52 57.52
N LEU A 678 4.78 7.05 58.70
CA LEU A 678 5.20 7.61 59.99
C LEU A 678 6.72 7.52 60.16
N CYS A 679 7.35 6.39 59.84
CA CYS A 679 8.81 6.25 59.90
C CYS A 679 9.57 7.23 59.00
N MET A 680 8.95 7.69 57.91
CA MET A 680 9.54 8.62 56.94
C MET A 680 9.12 10.08 57.13
N GLU A 681 8.29 10.39 58.14
CA GLU A 681 7.68 11.72 58.30
C GLU A 681 8.71 12.85 58.37
N GLU A 682 9.80 12.66 59.12
CA GLU A 682 10.79 13.71 59.38
C GLU A 682 11.52 14.13 58.11
N LYS A 683 11.65 13.22 57.14
CA LYS A 683 12.30 13.47 55.85
C LYS A 683 11.32 13.96 54.80
N LEU A 684 10.08 13.44 54.81
CA LEU A 684 9.06 13.77 53.82
C LEU A 684 8.44 15.13 54.06
N LEU A 685 8.03 15.42 55.30
CA LEU A 685 7.23 16.59 55.64
C LEU A 685 7.91 17.91 55.25
N PRO A 686 9.21 18.13 55.52
CA PRO A 686 9.88 19.38 55.10
C PRO A 686 9.85 19.61 53.59
N LEU A 687 9.93 18.54 52.78
CA LEU A 687 9.91 18.66 51.32
C LEU A 687 8.51 18.99 50.80
N VAL A 688 7.46 18.37 51.37
CA VAL A 688 6.07 18.66 50.99
C VAL A 688 5.67 20.07 51.44
N LEU A 689 6.09 20.50 52.64
CA LEU A 689 5.85 21.87 53.10
C LEU A 689 6.56 22.89 52.21
N SER A 690 7.82 22.65 51.85
CA SER A 690 8.53 23.51 50.89
C SER A 690 7.85 23.59 49.53
N ALA A 691 7.18 22.52 49.09
CA ALA A 691 6.45 22.49 47.83
C ALA A 691 5.15 23.32 47.84
N LEU A 692 4.65 23.71 49.02
CA LEU A 692 3.53 24.64 49.12
C LEU A 692 3.89 26.00 48.53
N ASP A 693 5.15 26.44 48.62
CA ASP A 693 5.65 27.74 48.13
C ASP A 693 6.10 27.75 46.67
N GLU A 694 5.76 26.73 45.88
CA GLU A 694 6.08 26.70 44.44
C GLU A 694 5.31 27.75 43.63
N ASP A 695 5.94 28.31 42.59
CA ASP A 695 5.30 29.26 41.66
C ASP A 695 4.11 28.63 40.92
N SER A 696 4.17 27.31 40.66
CA SER A 696 3.15 26.57 39.92
C SER A 696 1.94 26.23 40.79
N GLN A 697 0.75 26.73 40.41
CA GLN A 697 -0.52 26.39 41.08
C GLN A 697 -0.71 24.87 41.23
N MET A 698 -0.42 24.08 40.19
CA MET A 698 -0.56 22.62 40.23
C MET A 698 0.35 21.97 41.28
N SER A 699 1.57 22.49 41.45
CA SER A 699 2.51 21.96 42.45
C SER A 699 2.01 22.24 43.87
N ARG A 700 1.56 23.48 44.12
CA ARG A 700 0.95 23.85 45.40
C ARG A 700 -0.28 23.01 45.71
N LEU A 701 -1.13 22.79 44.71
CA LEU A 701 -2.31 21.93 44.84
C LEU A 701 -1.95 20.49 45.18
N PHE A 702 -0.99 19.88 44.47
CA PHE A 702 -0.53 18.52 44.78
C PHE A 702 0.13 18.42 46.16
N ALA A 703 0.88 19.44 46.59
CA ALA A 703 1.45 19.52 47.93
C ALA A 703 0.36 19.59 49.01
N CYS A 704 -0.63 20.49 48.87
CA CYS A 704 -1.78 20.59 49.78
C CYS A 704 -2.57 19.27 49.87
N ARG A 705 -2.83 18.62 48.73
CA ARG A 705 -3.52 17.32 48.70
C ARG A 705 -2.68 16.22 49.35
N SER A 706 -1.37 16.20 49.10
CA SER A 706 -0.47 15.24 49.73
C SER A 706 -0.46 15.40 51.25
N LEU A 707 -0.39 16.64 51.75
CA LEU A 707 -0.51 16.93 53.19
C LEU A 707 -1.85 16.49 53.76
N SER A 708 -2.95 16.78 53.07
CA SER A 708 -4.29 16.34 53.50
C SER A 708 -4.32 14.83 53.72
N VAL A 709 -3.72 14.06 52.81
CA VAL A 709 -3.70 12.59 52.88
C VAL A 709 -2.75 12.11 53.96
N ILE A 710 -1.57 12.71 54.09
CA ILE A 710 -0.61 12.41 55.17
C ILE A 710 -1.29 12.61 56.53
N ILE A 711 -1.93 13.76 56.75
CA ILE A 711 -2.67 14.06 57.99
C ILE A 711 -3.81 13.06 58.20
N LYS A 712 -4.54 12.70 57.14
CA LYS A 712 -5.62 11.69 57.24
C LYS A 712 -5.09 10.31 57.64
N LEU A 713 -3.93 9.90 57.13
CA LEU A 713 -3.36 8.56 57.35
C LEU A 713 -2.64 8.43 58.69
N ILE A 714 -1.85 9.44 59.08
CA ILE A 714 -0.98 9.38 60.26
C ILE A 714 -1.17 10.53 61.25
N GLY A 715 -2.06 11.49 60.99
CA GLY A 715 -2.19 12.72 61.78
C GLY A 715 -2.44 12.49 63.27
N THR A 716 -3.20 11.44 63.64
CA THR A 716 -3.45 11.08 65.04
C THR A 716 -2.26 10.39 65.73
N ALA A 717 -1.29 9.92 64.96
CA ALA A 717 -0.04 9.32 65.44
C ALA A 717 1.14 10.31 65.41
N LEU A 718 0.96 11.51 64.83
CA LEU A 718 1.97 12.56 64.81
C LEU A 718 2.15 13.19 66.19
N HIS A 719 3.39 13.51 66.54
CA HIS A 719 3.66 14.30 67.74
C HIS A 719 3.04 15.72 67.62
N PRO A 720 2.48 16.30 68.70
CA PRO A 720 1.92 17.66 68.69
C PRO A 720 2.83 18.74 68.09
N GLU A 721 4.15 18.65 68.29
CA GLU A 721 5.11 19.58 67.67
C GLU A 721 5.20 19.43 66.15
N ALA A 722 5.10 18.21 65.61
CA ALA A 722 5.09 17.99 64.17
C ALA A 722 3.81 18.56 63.55
N LEU A 723 2.65 18.31 64.19
CA LEU A 723 1.38 18.94 63.82
C LEU A 723 1.48 20.48 63.83
N ASN A 724 2.08 21.06 64.87
CA ASN A 724 2.25 22.52 64.99
C ASN A 724 3.20 23.15 63.96
N LYS A 725 4.00 22.35 63.23
CA LYS A 725 4.77 22.82 62.07
C LYS A 725 3.96 22.84 60.77
N ILE A 726 2.85 22.10 60.69
CA ILE A 726 2.08 21.93 59.45
C ILE A 726 1.05 23.06 59.26
N TYR A 727 0.22 23.31 60.27
CA TYR A 727 -0.89 24.25 60.12
C TYR A 727 -0.46 25.69 59.75
N PRO A 728 0.69 26.25 60.19
CA PRO A 728 1.08 27.60 59.81
C PRO A 728 1.35 27.71 58.32
N GLU A 729 1.94 26.67 57.72
CA GLU A 729 2.22 26.64 56.28
C GLU A 729 0.94 26.50 55.46
N LEU A 730 -0.04 25.73 55.95
CA LEU A 730 -1.37 25.66 55.35
C LEU A 730 -2.12 27.00 55.45
N LEU A 731 -2.01 27.71 56.57
CA LEU A 731 -2.62 29.04 56.73
C LEU A 731 -2.08 30.04 55.71
N LYS A 732 -0.77 30.03 55.42
CA LYS A 732 -0.18 30.87 54.35
C LYS A 732 -0.76 30.58 52.96
N ARG A 733 -1.44 29.44 52.75
CA ARG A 733 -2.12 29.12 51.48
C ARG A 733 -3.54 29.65 51.40
N LEU A 734 -4.08 30.22 52.47
CA LEU A 734 -5.35 30.93 52.43
C LEU A 734 -5.25 32.29 51.71
N ASP A 735 -4.03 32.82 51.55
CA ASP A 735 -3.73 34.00 50.73
C ASP A 735 -3.41 33.65 49.26
N ASP A 736 -3.58 32.40 48.83
CA ASP A 736 -3.27 31.98 47.47
C ASP A 736 -4.24 32.59 46.45
N SER A 737 -3.72 32.97 45.27
CA SER A 737 -4.54 33.47 44.16
C SER A 737 -5.56 32.44 43.64
N SER A 738 -5.32 31.15 43.87
CA SER A 738 -6.21 30.07 43.43
C SER A 738 -7.23 29.69 44.51
N GLU A 739 -8.52 29.80 44.17
CA GLU A 739 -9.62 29.28 44.99
C GLU A 739 -9.42 27.79 45.33
N GLU A 740 -8.99 26.97 44.35
CA GLU A 740 -8.84 25.52 44.55
C GLU A 740 -7.74 25.21 45.58
N VAL A 741 -6.61 25.93 45.55
CA VAL A 741 -5.53 25.76 46.53
C VAL A 741 -6.00 26.17 47.93
N ARG A 742 -6.73 27.29 48.04
CA ARG A 742 -7.33 27.74 49.31
C ARG A 742 -8.30 26.72 49.88
N GLY A 743 -9.23 26.21 49.06
CA GLY A 743 -10.19 25.19 49.47
C GLY A 743 -9.53 23.89 49.96
N VAL A 744 -8.54 23.36 49.23
CA VAL A 744 -7.80 22.16 49.69
C VAL A 744 -6.99 22.45 50.95
N SER A 745 -6.42 23.65 51.10
CA SER A 745 -5.73 24.02 52.33
C SER A 745 -6.67 24.05 53.54
N LEU A 746 -7.89 24.58 53.39
CA LEU A 746 -8.92 24.53 54.43
C LEU A 746 -9.34 23.11 54.77
N GLN A 747 -9.48 22.24 53.76
CA GLN A 747 -9.72 20.82 53.98
C GLN A 747 -8.58 20.19 54.80
N ALA A 748 -7.33 20.47 54.47
CA ALA A 748 -6.15 20.00 55.20
C ALA A 748 -6.15 20.50 56.65
N LEU A 749 -6.52 21.77 56.90
CA LEU A 749 -6.67 22.33 58.24
C LEU A 749 -7.79 21.65 59.03
N GLY A 750 -8.92 21.34 58.39
CA GLY A 750 -9.98 20.56 59.01
C GLY A 750 -9.54 19.14 59.40
N LEU A 751 -8.72 18.50 58.57
CA LEU A 751 -8.10 17.20 58.88
C LEU A 751 -7.06 17.33 59.99
N TRP A 752 -6.28 18.41 60.01
CA TRP A 752 -5.32 18.72 61.06
C TRP A 752 -6.01 18.81 62.42
N MET A 753 -7.16 19.51 62.49
CA MET A 753 -7.99 19.55 63.70
C MET A 753 -8.44 18.17 64.14
N SER A 754 -8.82 17.32 63.18
CA SER A 754 -9.25 15.95 63.45
C SER A 754 -8.09 15.04 63.93
N GLY A 755 -6.85 15.45 63.66
CA GLY A 755 -5.63 14.78 64.11
C GLY A 755 -5.24 15.11 65.56
N LEU A 756 -5.83 16.15 66.17
CA LEU A 756 -5.55 16.53 67.56
C LEU A 756 -6.13 15.48 68.51
N THR A 757 -5.26 14.63 69.06
CA THR A 757 -5.64 13.60 70.03
C THR A 757 -5.62 14.15 71.46
N LYS A 758 -5.93 13.29 72.45
CA LYS A 758 -5.86 13.65 73.88
C LYS A 758 -4.45 14.06 74.33
N GLU A 759 -3.42 13.74 73.57
CA GLU A 759 -2.03 14.15 73.86
C GLU A 759 -1.77 15.62 73.51
N TYR A 760 -2.62 16.23 72.68
CA TYR A 760 -2.54 17.65 72.36
C TYR A 760 -3.21 18.46 73.47
N ASN A 761 -2.42 19.03 74.38
CA ASN A 761 -2.93 19.87 75.46
C ASN A 761 -3.32 21.28 74.93
N PRO A 762 -4.62 21.64 74.89
CA PRO A 762 -5.07 22.90 74.30
C PRO A 762 -4.60 24.14 75.08
N GLU A 763 -4.37 24.01 76.39
CA GLU A 763 -3.89 25.10 77.23
C GLU A 763 -2.40 25.35 77.00
N PHE A 764 -1.61 24.28 76.89
CA PHE A 764 -0.17 24.36 76.61
C PHE A 764 0.10 24.94 75.22
N TYR A 765 -0.68 24.54 74.21
CA TYR A 765 -0.57 25.04 72.84
C TYR A 765 -1.56 26.17 72.50
N SER A 766 -2.09 26.86 73.52
CA SER A 766 -3.09 27.93 73.35
C SER A 766 -2.67 29.04 72.38
N ALA A 767 -1.38 29.40 72.35
CA ALA A 767 -0.84 30.36 71.40
C ALA A 767 -0.97 29.90 69.92
N HIS A 768 -0.77 28.60 69.65
CA HIS A 768 -0.94 28.05 68.30
C HIS A 768 -2.42 28.08 67.87
N LEU A 769 -3.32 27.67 68.77
CA LEU A 769 -4.77 27.70 68.54
C LEU A 769 -5.28 29.14 68.36
N GLN A 770 -4.80 30.08 69.18
CA GLN A 770 -5.15 31.49 69.05
C GLN A 770 -4.73 32.06 67.69
N LEU A 771 -3.50 31.77 67.24
CA LEU A 771 -3.04 32.16 65.91
C LEU A 771 -3.93 31.56 64.81
N LEU A 772 -4.23 30.27 64.88
CA LEU A 772 -5.09 29.58 63.92
C LEU A 772 -6.47 30.24 63.83
N PHE A 773 -7.11 30.50 64.98
CA PHE A 773 -8.43 31.12 65.01
C PHE A 773 -8.41 32.54 64.45
N GLN A 774 -7.44 33.35 64.86
CA GLN A 774 -7.30 34.72 64.35
C GLN A 774 -7.14 34.75 62.84
N GLN A 775 -6.29 33.88 62.27
CA GLN A 775 -6.09 33.84 60.82
C GLN A 775 -7.34 33.32 60.09
N LEU A 776 -7.96 32.22 60.53
CA LEU A 776 -9.18 31.72 59.90
C LEU A 776 -10.32 32.74 59.94
N LEU A 777 -10.47 33.47 61.05
CA LEU A 777 -11.49 34.52 61.15
C LEU A 777 -11.26 35.66 60.16
N LEU A 778 -10.03 36.00 59.79
CA LEU A 778 -9.77 36.98 58.72
C LEU A 778 -10.32 36.49 57.37
N HIS A 779 -10.26 35.18 57.10
CA HIS A 779 -10.75 34.59 55.86
C HIS A 779 -12.27 34.29 55.87
N LEU A 780 -13.01 34.65 56.92
CA LEU A 780 -14.49 34.72 56.82
C LEU A 780 -14.97 35.84 55.89
N ASP A 781 -14.10 36.81 55.61
CA ASP A 781 -14.31 37.93 54.69
C ASP A 781 -13.65 37.71 53.31
N ASP A 782 -13.23 36.47 53.01
CA ASP A 782 -12.62 36.09 51.73
C ASP A 782 -13.49 36.55 50.52
N PRO A 783 -12.92 36.99 49.39
CA PRO A 783 -13.72 37.37 48.22
C PRO A 783 -14.64 36.26 47.69
N ASP A 784 -14.31 34.98 47.89
CA ASP A 784 -15.03 33.84 47.35
C ASP A 784 -15.95 33.19 48.39
N SER A 785 -17.25 33.17 48.09
CA SER A 785 -18.28 32.68 49.02
C SER A 785 -18.14 31.18 49.39
N SER A 786 -17.56 30.37 48.50
CA SER A 786 -17.23 28.96 48.74
C SER A 786 -16.20 28.83 49.86
N VAL A 787 -15.10 29.59 49.75
CA VAL A 787 -14.02 29.64 50.75
C VAL A 787 -14.54 30.14 52.09
N GLN A 788 -15.37 31.19 52.11
CA GLN A 788 -16.02 31.67 53.34
C GLN A 788 -16.82 30.56 54.05
N GLY A 789 -17.57 29.76 53.28
CA GLY A 789 -18.32 28.62 53.78
C GLY A 789 -17.41 27.54 54.37
N ASP A 790 -16.34 27.18 53.67
CA ASP A 790 -15.37 26.18 54.13
C ASP A 790 -14.63 26.64 55.40
N VAL A 791 -14.25 27.93 55.48
CA VAL A 791 -13.64 28.54 56.68
C VAL A 791 -14.60 28.42 57.87
N LEU A 792 -15.87 28.75 57.69
CA LEU A 792 -16.88 28.64 58.74
C LEU A 792 -17.01 27.20 59.24
N GLU A 793 -17.04 26.21 58.35
CA GLU A 793 -17.10 24.80 58.74
C GLU A 793 -15.85 24.32 59.47
N VAL A 794 -14.66 24.78 59.07
CA VAL A 794 -13.42 24.50 59.82
C VAL A 794 -13.47 25.15 61.21
N LEU A 795 -13.90 26.40 61.33
CA LEU A 795 -14.04 27.09 62.61
C LEU A 795 -15.08 26.44 63.54
N LYS A 796 -16.18 25.91 62.98
CA LYS A 796 -17.14 25.09 63.75
C LYS A 796 -16.46 23.84 64.30
N LYS A 797 -15.66 23.12 63.52
CA LYS A 797 -14.87 21.99 64.03
C LYS A 797 -13.89 22.43 65.13
N CYS A 798 -13.23 23.57 64.94
CA CYS A 798 -12.30 24.14 65.92
C CYS A 798 -12.95 24.45 67.27
N SER A 799 -14.25 24.78 67.29
CA SER A 799 -14.97 25.08 68.53
C SER A 799 -15.01 23.92 69.52
N SER A 800 -14.83 22.67 69.07
CA SER A 800 -14.75 21.50 69.93
C SER A 800 -13.43 21.37 70.72
N VAL A 801 -12.35 22.02 70.24
CA VAL A 801 -11.00 21.87 70.82
C VAL A 801 -10.73 22.90 71.91
N HIS A 802 -11.12 24.16 71.69
CA HIS A 802 -10.98 25.22 72.69
C HIS A 802 -12.09 26.28 72.56
N PRO A 803 -13.34 25.95 72.96
CA PRO A 803 -14.52 26.78 72.70
C PRO A 803 -14.43 28.18 73.33
N ALA A 804 -13.88 28.28 74.53
CA ALA A 804 -13.76 29.56 75.25
C ALA A 804 -12.81 30.54 74.55
N LEU A 805 -11.66 30.05 74.06
CA LEU A 805 -10.69 30.84 73.31
C LEU A 805 -11.28 31.29 71.98
N LEU A 806 -11.90 30.37 71.22
CA LEU A 806 -12.51 30.72 69.94
C LEU A 806 -13.62 31.76 70.11
N LYS A 807 -14.51 31.60 71.10
CA LYS A 807 -15.58 32.57 71.39
C LYS A 807 -15.02 33.98 71.60
N LYS A 808 -13.96 34.10 72.42
CA LYS A 808 -13.29 35.37 72.70
C LYS A 808 -12.71 36.00 71.43
N GLU A 809 -12.05 35.22 70.59
CA GLU A 809 -11.48 35.72 69.33
C GLU A 809 -12.56 36.14 68.32
N VAL A 810 -13.68 35.40 68.23
CA VAL A 810 -14.83 35.74 67.36
C VAL A 810 -15.47 37.05 67.80
N GLU A 811 -15.74 37.22 69.11
CA GLU A 811 -16.29 38.46 69.68
C GLU A 811 -15.38 39.67 69.40
N ALA A 812 -14.05 39.48 69.43
CA ALA A 812 -13.08 40.56 69.21
C ALA A 812 -12.99 41.06 67.76
N VAL A 813 -13.46 40.28 66.78
CA VAL A 813 -13.43 40.61 65.35
C VAL A 813 -14.80 40.78 64.71
N ARG A 814 -15.88 40.36 65.37
CA ARG A 814 -17.27 40.41 64.85
C ARG A 814 -17.62 41.74 64.17
N ASP A 815 -17.37 42.85 64.86
CA ASP A 815 -17.76 44.19 64.37
C ASP A 815 -16.73 44.78 63.38
N LYS A 816 -15.63 44.07 63.12
CA LYS A 816 -14.58 44.44 62.15
C LYS A 816 -14.73 43.73 60.80
N GLN A 817 -15.57 42.69 60.72
CA GLN A 817 -15.82 41.94 59.50
C GLN A 817 -16.73 42.72 58.53
N ARG A 818 -16.66 42.44 57.22
CA ARG A 818 -17.54 43.04 56.20
C ARG A 818 -19.00 42.70 56.46
N SER A 819 -19.27 41.50 56.98
CA SER A 819 -20.58 41.05 57.41
C SER A 819 -20.49 40.25 58.71
N PRO A 820 -21.32 40.55 59.73
CA PRO A 820 -21.31 39.80 60.98
C PRO A 820 -21.99 38.42 60.86
N ALA A 821 -22.64 38.10 59.74
CA ALA A 821 -23.50 36.93 59.60
C ALA A 821 -22.80 35.59 59.91
N HIS A 822 -21.59 35.36 59.37
CA HIS A 822 -20.85 34.12 59.64
C HIS A 822 -20.33 34.05 61.09
N CYS A 823 -19.91 35.19 61.67
CA CYS A 823 -19.53 35.27 63.08
C CYS A 823 -20.72 34.98 64.00
N ASP A 824 -21.91 35.51 63.69
CA ASP A 824 -23.13 35.26 64.45
C ASP A 824 -23.54 33.78 64.39
N GLN A 825 -23.45 33.17 63.21
CA GLN A 825 -23.67 31.72 63.05
C GLN A 825 -22.67 30.88 63.85
N LEU A 826 -21.38 31.27 63.87
CA LEU A 826 -20.35 30.58 64.63
C LEU A 826 -20.56 30.73 66.15
N LEU A 827 -20.93 31.92 66.64
CA LEU A 827 -21.24 32.15 68.06
C LEU A 827 -22.48 31.35 68.52
N GLN A 828 -23.50 31.23 67.67
CA GLN A 828 -24.65 30.38 67.92
C GLN A 828 -24.23 28.91 68.05
N HIS A 829 -23.37 28.43 67.15
CA HIS A 829 -22.85 27.06 67.20
C HIS A 829 -22.03 26.80 68.47
N ILE A 830 -21.09 27.68 68.83
CA ILE A 830 -20.29 27.55 70.06
C ILE A 830 -21.20 27.52 71.30
N SER A 831 -22.24 28.35 71.32
CA SER A 831 -23.20 28.39 72.43
C SER A 831 -24.03 27.10 72.53
N SER A 832 -24.36 26.46 71.40
CA SER A 832 -25.05 25.15 71.42
C SER A 832 -24.18 24.01 71.96
N LEU A 833 -22.87 24.04 71.74
CA LEU A 833 -21.95 23.01 72.28
C LEU A 833 -21.79 23.08 73.79
N GLN A 834 -22.02 24.25 74.40
CA GLN A 834 -22.01 24.42 75.85
C GLN A 834 -23.27 23.87 76.55
N ILE A 835 -24.33 23.54 75.79
CA ILE A 835 -25.59 23.01 76.32
C ILE A 835 -25.55 21.47 76.46
N ASP A 836 -24.70 20.78 75.71
CA ASP A 836 -24.64 19.30 75.63
C ASP A 836 -23.62 18.64 76.59
N HIS A 837 -22.91 19.40 77.42
CA HIS A 837 -22.06 18.87 78.50
C HIS A 837 -22.58 19.32 79.87
N PRO A 838 -23.48 18.56 80.52
CA PRO A 838 -23.65 18.66 81.96
C PRO A 838 -22.41 18.06 82.66
N GLU A 839 -22.03 18.70 83.76
CA GLU A 839 -20.88 18.43 84.65
C GLU A 839 -20.50 16.95 84.86
#